data_AF-A0ABD2CT70-F1
#
_entry.id   AF-A0ABD2CT70-F1
#
_cell.length_a   1.000
_cell.length_b   1.000
_cell.length_c   1.000
_cell.angle_alpha   90.00
_cell.angle_beta   90.00
_cell.angle_gamma   90.00
#
_symmetry.space_group_name_H-M   'P 1'
#
loop_
_entity.id
_entity.type
_entity.pdbx_description
1 polymer ?
#
loop_
_entity_poly.entity_id
_entity_poly.type
_entity_poly.pdbx_seq_one_letter_code
_entity_poly.pdbx_strand_id
1 'polypeptide(L)'
;MSNITSPKVTLKSVLRLNNNDFKEFICGWGAAVINVSITFPLNKIIFRQILEGVPAGTALQQLSQEGIKLLYRGILPPLCQKTLSVSLMFSTYEGCKQRLYMLTENELVAKILAANMAGAAEAILTPLERVQTLLQDWRYYDKFKNTPHAFKYLLTNYGVAECYRALVPIIYRNGCSNLMFFTLRDQSKVLLGNQESLLTNFICGALIGGFTSTVRRGMVTVSDGKSKPVPMRLYLSMEVLKLQREDLEVANHNKPPLDAKERMVQITRQKVGGLGLSIKGGAEHKLPVLISRIYKGQAADQCGQLFVGDAIIKVNGEYITACNHDDAVNILRNAGDIVVLTVKHYRAAKPFLQKNEKEEKLDNVANGSADDGWVSPNRQAGSPRCGHSRQSSNASSASMQYKRWVDVITVPLMMAYVTRYIFGTDKLRRNAFEVRGLNGARTGVIHCDDSAILSQWLKYITDNITGLTHLQMKLYNRNFGPGERIEYMGWVNEAVSNSNQPWQSYRPRFLALKGPDLLLFETPPCNIGDWSRCALTFKVYQTMFRVMRESENVDERQHCFLAQSPGKPPRYLSVETRQELLRVEAAWHTAVCSAVTHLKSKTFPVTFNSRSAGLTLEWTQGFTLSYEGIGEIVWRYKFSQLRGSSDDGKSRLKLHFQEPDSIAIETKELECSQLQNLLFCMHAFLTAKVAAVDPTFLTSTTP
;
A
#
# COMPACT_ATOMS: atom_id res chain seq x y z
N MET A 1 -8.69 -63.60 20.07
CA MET A 1 -9.76 -62.70 20.59
C MET A 1 -9.12 -61.48 21.22
N SER A 2 -9.17 -60.34 20.55
CA SER A 2 -9.14 -59.01 21.15
C SER A 2 -9.61 -58.01 20.09
N ASN A 3 -10.93 -57.81 20.04
CA ASN A 3 -11.59 -56.83 19.18
C ASN A 3 -11.12 -55.42 19.55
N ILE A 4 -10.29 -54.80 18.72
CA ILE A 4 -10.10 -53.35 18.76
C ILE A 4 -11.14 -52.76 17.81
N THR A 5 -12.33 -52.53 18.36
CA THR A 5 -13.35 -51.70 17.72
C THR A 5 -12.83 -50.27 17.61
N SER A 6 -12.41 -49.86 16.40
CA SER A 6 -12.33 -48.43 16.05
C SER A 6 -13.70 -47.81 16.30
N PRO A 7 -13.84 -46.75 17.11
CA PRO A 7 -15.13 -46.10 17.29
C PRO A 7 -15.54 -45.50 15.95
N LYS A 8 -16.64 -45.99 15.36
CA LYS A 8 -17.26 -45.35 14.19
C LYS A 8 -17.81 -43.99 14.63
N VAL A 9 -16.98 -42.96 14.55
CA VAL A 9 -17.39 -41.57 14.75
C VAL A 9 -18.18 -41.15 13.51
N THR A 10 -19.50 -41.08 13.63
CA THR A 10 -20.41 -40.68 12.54
C THR A 10 -20.26 -39.18 12.25
N LEU A 11 -20.45 -38.72 11.01
CA LEU A 11 -20.47 -37.28 10.67
C LEU A 11 -21.40 -36.45 11.59
N LYS A 12 -22.52 -37.05 12.02
CA LYS A 12 -23.47 -36.49 12.99
C LYS A 12 -22.85 -36.20 14.37
N SER A 13 -21.87 -36.98 14.83
CA SER A 13 -21.18 -36.72 16.10
C SER A 13 -20.11 -35.63 16.01
N VAL A 14 -19.65 -35.29 14.80
CA VAL A 14 -18.73 -34.16 14.58
C VAL A 14 -19.46 -32.82 14.75
N LEU A 15 -20.74 -32.77 14.35
CA LEU A 15 -21.61 -31.58 14.39
C LEU A 15 -22.40 -31.41 15.70
N ARG A 16 -22.32 -32.36 16.64
CA ARG A 16 -23.04 -32.27 17.93
C ARG A 16 -22.23 -31.44 18.92
N LEU A 17 -22.84 -30.38 19.45
CA LEU A 17 -22.23 -29.52 20.47
C LEU A 17 -22.07 -30.28 21.79
N ASN A 18 -20.85 -30.28 22.33
CA ASN A 18 -20.54 -30.85 23.65
C ASN A 18 -20.38 -29.76 24.71
N ASN A 19 -20.41 -30.14 26.00
CA ASN A 19 -20.19 -29.21 27.12
C ASN A 19 -18.84 -28.47 27.03
N ASN A 20 -17.81 -29.10 26.46
CA ASN A 20 -16.52 -28.45 26.24
C ASN A 20 -16.59 -27.36 25.16
N ASP A 21 -17.37 -27.56 24.09
CA ASP A 21 -17.55 -26.56 23.03
C ASP A 21 -18.32 -25.33 23.58
N PHE A 22 -19.26 -25.57 24.50
CA PHE A 22 -19.99 -24.51 25.19
C PHE A 22 -19.07 -23.72 26.13
N LYS A 23 -18.15 -24.38 26.84
CA LYS A 23 -17.14 -23.71 27.65
C LYS A 23 -16.24 -22.80 26.81
N GLU A 24 -15.74 -23.29 25.67
CA GLU A 24 -14.94 -22.51 24.73
C GLU A 24 -15.72 -21.33 24.14
N PHE A 25 -17.01 -21.53 23.84
CA PHE A 25 -17.90 -20.47 23.39
C PHE A 25 -18.02 -19.34 24.43
N ILE A 26 -18.24 -19.68 25.71
CA ILE A 26 -18.33 -18.72 26.81
C ILE A 26 -16.99 -18.02 27.07
N CYS A 27 -15.86 -18.75 27.00
CA CYS A 27 -14.53 -18.17 27.11
C CYS A 27 -14.24 -17.19 25.96
N GLY A 28 -14.55 -17.57 24.72
CA GLY A 28 -14.46 -16.69 23.56
C GLY A 28 -15.37 -15.47 23.67
N TRP A 29 -16.56 -15.65 24.26
CA TRP A 29 -17.54 -14.59 24.46
C TRP A 29 -17.04 -13.56 25.46
N GLY A 30 -16.59 -14.01 26.63
CA GLY A 30 -15.99 -13.15 27.65
C GLY A 30 -14.75 -12.42 27.14
N ALA A 31 -13.85 -13.11 26.43
CA ALA A 31 -12.66 -12.49 25.85
C ALA A 31 -13.02 -11.41 24.81
N ALA A 32 -14.02 -11.65 23.97
CA ALA A 32 -14.49 -10.68 22.99
C ALA A 32 -15.20 -9.48 23.63
N VAL A 33 -15.99 -9.69 24.70
CA VAL A 33 -16.62 -8.60 25.47
C VAL A 33 -15.54 -7.69 26.06
N ILE A 34 -14.52 -8.28 26.69
CA ILE A 34 -13.40 -7.52 27.27
C ILE A 34 -12.65 -6.75 26.18
N ASN A 35 -12.28 -7.42 25.08
CA ASN A 35 -11.57 -6.80 23.97
C ASN A 35 -12.36 -5.64 23.35
N VAL A 36 -13.64 -5.84 23.02
CA VAL A 36 -14.48 -4.77 22.46
C VAL A 36 -14.63 -3.63 23.44
N SER A 37 -14.84 -3.90 24.73
CA SER A 37 -14.97 -2.86 25.75
C SER A 37 -13.70 -2.02 25.89
N ILE A 38 -12.53 -2.65 25.90
CA ILE A 38 -11.24 -1.95 26.03
C ILE A 38 -10.90 -1.18 24.74
N THR A 39 -11.19 -1.74 23.56
CA THR A 39 -10.82 -1.13 22.27
C THR A 39 -11.85 -0.14 21.74
N PHE A 40 -13.07 -0.11 22.28
CA PHE A 40 -14.13 0.79 21.81
C PHE A 40 -13.77 2.28 21.91
N PRO A 41 -13.20 2.79 23.01
CA PRO A 41 -12.69 4.17 23.08
C PRO A 41 -11.69 4.50 21.97
N LEU A 42 -10.74 3.61 21.70
CA LEU A 42 -9.73 3.79 20.64
C LEU A 42 -10.38 3.83 19.26
N ASN A 43 -11.29 2.90 18.97
CA ASN A 43 -12.03 2.88 17.71
C ASN A 43 -12.88 4.15 17.51
N LYS A 44 -13.42 4.71 18.59
CA LYS A 44 -14.20 5.95 18.55
C LYS A 44 -13.32 7.18 18.31
N ILE A 45 -12.13 7.23 18.89
CA ILE A 45 -11.11 8.24 18.58
C ILE A 45 -10.76 8.16 17.09
N ILE A 46 -10.41 6.96 16.59
CA ILE A 46 -10.08 6.75 15.16
C ILE A 46 -11.23 7.18 14.26
N PHE A 47 -12.47 6.81 14.60
CA PHE A 47 -13.65 7.22 13.84
C PHE A 47 -13.80 8.74 13.79
N ARG A 48 -13.53 9.42 14.91
CA ARG A 48 -13.55 10.88 14.99
C ARG A 48 -12.42 11.53 14.20
N GLN A 49 -11.21 10.96 14.23
CA GLN A 49 -10.11 11.39 13.36
C GLN A 49 -10.44 11.25 11.87
N ILE A 50 -11.16 10.19 11.48
CA ILE A 50 -11.56 9.95 10.09
C ILE A 50 -12.67 10.93 9.66
N LEU A 51 -13.64 11.18 10.52
CA LEU A 51 -14.85 11.93 10.18
C LEU A 51 -14.65 13.45 10.30
N GLU A 52 -13.89 13.87 11.31
CA GLU A 52 -13.64 15.29 11.62
C GLU A 52 -12.23 15.74 11.18
N GLY A 53 -11.38 14.82 10.71
CA GLY A 53 -10.04 15.13 10.20
C GLY A 53 -9.04 15.61 11.28
N VAL A 54 -9.37 15.44 12.56
CA VAL A 54 -8.59 15.96 13.69
C VAL A 54 -7.45 15.01 14.12
N PRO A 55 -6.34 15.54 14.68
CA PRO A 55 -5.30 14.73 15.31
C PRO A 55 -5.83 13.89 16.48
N ALA A 56 -5.17 12.75 16.77
CA ALA A 56 -5.60 11.81 17.82
C ALA A 56 -5.68 12.43 19.21
N GLY A 57 -4.75 13.35 19.52
CA GLY A 57 -4.71 14.06 20.80
C GLY A 57 -5.93 14.97 20.98
N THR A 58 -6.28 15.72 19.95
CA THR A 58 -7.45 16.62 19.92
C THR A 58 -8.76 15.83 20.02
N ALA A 59 -8.88 14.74 19.27
CA ALA A 59 -10.03 13.83 19.36
C ALA A 59 -10.17 13.23 20.77
N LEU A 60 -9.07 12.83 21.41
CA LEU A 60 -9.07 12.32 22.78
C LEU A 60 -9.53 13.40 23.77
N GLN A 61 -9.05 14.63 23.62
CA GLN A 61 -9.42 15.74 24.49
C GLN A 61 -10.91 16.10 24.36
N GLN A 62 -11.45 16.15 23.15
CA GLN A 62 -12.88 16.35 22.89
C GLN A 62 -13.74 15.22 23.49
N LEU A 63 -13.33 13.95 23.29
CA LEU A 63 -14.02 12.80 23.88
C LEU A 63 -13.94 12.80 25.42
N SER A 64 -12.86 13.30 26.01
CA SER A 64 -12.71 13.40 27.46
C SER A 64 -13.67 14.44 28.07
N GLN A 65 -13.98 15.51 27.33
CA GLN A 65 -14.90 16.56 27.76
C GLN A 65 -16.38 16.13 27.71
N GLU A 66 -16.72 15.16 26.84
CA GLU A 66 -18.08 14.62 26.70
C GLU A 66 -18.45 13.59 27.79
N GLY A 67 -17.47 13.06 28.52
CA GLY A 67 -17.67 12.13 29.62
C GLY A 67 -17.88 10.65 29.22
N ILE A 68 -17.72 9.75 30.20
CA ILE A 68 -17.64 8.29 30.00
C ILE A 68 -18.94 7.69 29.43
N LYS A 69 -20.10 8.25 29.77
CA LYS A 69 -21.40 7.77 29.28
C LYS A 69 -21.57 8.01 27.79
N LEU A 70 -21.07 9.13 27.27
CA LEU A 70 -21.07 9.43 25.83
C LEU A 70 -19.95 8.69 25.11
N LEU A 71 -18.79 8.45 25.77
CA LEU A 71 -17.70 7.63 25.23
C LEU A 71 -18.21 6.25 24.77
N TYR A 72 -18.98 5.54 25.59
CA TYR A 72 -19.50 4.20 25.28
C TYR A 72 -20.84 4.17 24.54
N ARG A 73 -21.42 5.32 24.22
CA ARG A 73 -22.64 5.39 23.40
C ARG A 73 -22.39 4.79 22.02
N GLY A 74 -23.16 3.76 21.68
CA GLY A 74 -23.03 3.02 20.41
C GLY A 74 -22.21 1.73 20.48
N ILE A 75 -21.79 1.27 21.67
CA ILE A 75 -21.02 0.01 21.82
C ILE A 75 -21.83 -1.25 21.52
N LEU A 76 -23.16 -1.20 21.63
CA LEU A 76 -24.02 -2.39 21.56
C LEU A 76 -23.90 -3.18 20.24
N PRO A 77 -23.94 -2.56 19.03
CA PRO A 77 -23.82 -3.33 17.79
C PRO A 77 -22.44 -4.00 17.60
N PRO A 78 -21.29 -3.30 17.80
CA PRO A 78 -19.98 -3.95 17.80
C PRO A 78 -19.83 -5.04 18.86
N LEU A 79 -20.42 -4.84 20.04
CA LEU A 79 -20.41 -5.82 21.12
C LEU A 79 -21.15 -7.09 20.70
N CYS A 80 -22.39 -7.00 20.24
CA CYS A 80 -23.15 -8.19 19.81
C CYS A 80 -22.49 -8.89 18.61
N GLN A 81 -22.06 -8.15 17.59
CA GLN A 81 -21.53 -8.73 16.37
C GLN A 81 -20.17 -9.42 16.59
N LYS A 82 -19.21 -8.73 17.20
CA LYS A 82 -17.87 -9.29 17.40
C LYS A 82 -17.85 -10.38 18.46
N THR A 83 -18.69 -10.30 19.50
CA THR A 83 -18.75 -11.36 20.51
C THR A 83 -19.30 -12.65 19.92
N LEU A 84 -20.40 -12.61 19.17
CA LEU A 84 -20.92 -13.81 18.51
C LEU A 84 -19.94 -14.37 17.46
N SER A 85 -19.32 -13.53 16.63
CA SER A 85 -18.38 -13.98 15.60
C SER A 85 -17.15 -14.68 16.22
N VAL A 86 -16.51 -14.06 17.21
CA VAL A 86 -15.31 -14.61 17.85
C VAL A 86 -15.62 -15.90 18.61
N SER A 87 -16.72 -15.94 19.37
CA SER A 87 -17.14 -17.16 20.08
C SER A 87 -17.44 -18.31 19.14
N LEU A 88 -18.16 -18.06 18.05
CA LEU A 88 -18.45 -19.09 17.03
C LEU A 88 -17.17 -19.56 16.35
N MET A 89 -16.27 -18.65 16.00
CA MET A 89 -15.02 -18.96 15.34
C MET A 89 -14.13 -19.89 16.20
N PHE A 90 -13.86 -19.53 17.46
CA PHE A 90 -13.00 -20.33 18.34
C PHE A 90 -13.65 -21.66 18.78
N SER A 91 -14.93 -21.63 19.17
CA SER A 91 -15.66 -22.84 19.58
C SER A 91 -15.75 -23.86 18.43
N THR A 92 -16.09 -23.39 17.22
CA THR A 92 -16.18 -24.26 16.05
C THR A 92 -14.81 -24.80 15.65
N TYR A 93 -13.76 -23.97 15.69
CA TYR A 93 -12.41 -24.40 15.33
C TYR A 93 -11.89 -25.49 16.27
N GLU A 94 -11.88 -25.26 17.59
CA GLU A 94 -11.30 -26.24 18.53
C GLU A 94 -12.16 -27.51 18.62
N GLY A 95 -13.50 -27.36 18.62
CA GLY A 95 -14.42 -28.48 18.59
C GLY A 95 -14.25 -29.35 17.34
N CYS A 96 -14.19 -28.74 16.15
CA CYS A 96 -14.01 -29.48 14.90
C CYS A 96 -12.60 -30.05 14.77
N LYS A 97 -11.55 -29.33 15.18
CA LYS A 97 -10.15 -29.78 15.08
C LYS A 97 -9.94 -31.09 15.85
N GLN A 98 -10.39 -31.16 17.10
CA GLN A 98 -10.21 -32.35 17.93
C GLN A 98 -10.98 -33.57 17.38
N ARG A 99 -12.20 -33.35 16.87
CA ARG A 99 -13.06 -34.41 16.34
C ARG A 99 -12.65 -34.87 14.94
N LEU A 100 -12.20 -33.96 14.08
CA LEU A 100 -11.70 -34.29 12.74
C LEU A 100 -10.35 -34.98 12.80
N TYR A 101 -9.51 -34.66 13.79
CA TYR A 101 -8.27 -35.38 14.02
C TYR A 101 -8.52 -36.86 14.33
N MET A 102 -9.50 -37.14 15.20
CA MET A 102 -9.92 -38.52 15.50
C MET A 102 -10.48 -39.29 14.30
N LEU A 103 -10.95 -38.59 13.26
CA LEU A 103 -11.55 -39.21 12.06
C LEU A 103 -10.56 -39.37 10.89
N THR A 104 -9.63 -38.43 10.75
CA THR A 104 -8.72 -38.35 9.60
C THR A 104 -7.30 -38.85 9.87
N GLU A 105 -6.93 -38.99 11.15
CA GLU A 105 -5.57 -39.32 11.61
C GLU A 105 -4.46 -38.39 11.07
N ASN A 106 -4.85 -37.26 10.46
CA ASN A 106 -3.95 -36.30 9.85
C ASN A 106 -4.21 -34.90 10.42
N GLU A 107 -3.24 -34.42 11.21
CA GLU A 107 -3.34 -33.14 11.92
C GLU A 107 -3.51 -31.95 10.97
N LEU A 108 -2.88 -31.98 9.80
CA LEU A 108 -2.91 -30.89 8.84
C LEU A 108 -4.27 -30.80 8.14
N VAL A 109 -4.83 -31.96 7.75
CA VAL A 109 -6.17 -32.03 7.12
C VAL A 109 -7.25 -31.62 8.13
N ALA A 110 -7.15 -32.07 9.38
CA ALA A 110 -8.07 -31.69 10.44
C ALA A 110 -8.06 -30.17 10.70
N LYS A 111 -6.88 -29.53 10.74
CA LYS A 111 -6.74 -28.08 10.91
C LYS A 111 -7.36 -27.28 9.76
N ILE A 112 -7.13 -27.69 8.52
CA ILE A 112 -7.67 -27.02 7.33
C ILE A 112 -9.20 -27.11 7.31
N LEU A 113 -9.74 -28.29 7.56
CA LEU A 113 -11.19 -28.49 7.57
C LEU A 113 -11.85 -27.73 8.73
N ALA A 114 -11.28 -27.78 9.94
CA ALA A 114 -11.77 -27.05 11.10
C ALA A 114 -11.78 -25.52 10.88
N ALA A 115 -10.73 -24.96 10.26
CA ALA A 115 -10.66 -23.53 9.96
C ALA A 115 -11.72 -23.07 8.94
N ASN A 116 -11.96 -23.88 7.91
CA ASN A 116 -13.02 -23.60 6.93
C ASN A 116 -14.42 -23.74 7.54
N MET A 117 -14.64 -24.74 8.41
CA MET A 117 -15.90 -24.89 9.14
C MET A 117 -16.15 -23.70 10.10
N ALA A 118 -15.11 -23.22 10.78
CA ALA A 118 -15.21 -22.02 11.61
C ALA A 118 -15.55 -20.76 10.78
N GLY A 119 -14.93 -20.58 9.61
CA GLY A 119 -15.26 -19.48 8.70
C GLY A 119 -16.68 -19.55 8.13
N ALA A 120 -17.19 -20.75 7.86
CA ALA A 120 -18.57 -20.97 7.44
C ALA A 120 -19.58 -20.72 8.58
N ALA A 121 -19.25 -21.13 9.81
CA ALA A 121 -20.08 -20.87 10.99
C ALA A 121 -20.21 -19.36 11.28
N GLU A 122 -19.13 -18.60 11.10
CA GLU A 122 -19.16 -17.14 11.21
C GLU A 122 -20.06 -16.49 10.15
N ALA A 123 -20.13 -17.06 8.95
CA ALA A 123 -20.98 -16.57 7.87
C ALA A 123 -22.49 -16.68 8.18
N ILE A 124 -22.90 -17.42 9.22
CA ILE A 124 -24.28 -17.40 9.74
C ILE A 124 -24.68 -15.97 10.19
N LEU A 125 -23.71 -15.15 10.60
CA LEU A 125 -23.94 -13.76 11.04
C LEU A 125 -24.04 -12.76 9.87
N THR A 126 -24.00 -13.21 8.60
CA THR A 126 -24.12 -12.37 7.40
C THR A 126 -25.28 -11.36 7.44
N PRO A 127 -26.49 -11.69 7.96
CA PRO A 127 -27.58 -10.72 8.03
C PRO A 127 -27.25 -9.48 8.88
N LEU A 128 -26.45 -9.64 9.93
CA LEU A 128 -25.99 -8.52 10.76
C LEU A 128 -25.00 -7.64 9.98
N GLU A 129 -24.04 -8.25 9.26
CA GLU A 129 -23.12 -7.52 8.38
C GLU A 129 -23.87 -6.76 7.28
N ARG A 130 -24.90 -7.38 6.69
CA ARG A 130 -25.75 -6.81 5.62
C ARG A 130 -26.55 -5.61 6.10
N VAL A 131 -27.19 -5.71 7.27
CA VAL A 131 -27.95 -4.60 7.83
C VAL A 131 -27.02 -3.45 8.25
N GLN A 132 -25.85 -3.76 8.81
CA GLN A 132 -24.84 -2.76 9.10
C GLN A 132 -24.40 -2.01 7.83
N THR A 133 -24.14 -2.71 6.72
CA THR A 133 -23.75 -2.07 5.45
C THR A 133 -24.85 -1.18 4.89
N LEU A 134 -26.11 -1.63 4.95
CA LEU A 134 -27.25 -0.84 4.46
C LEU A 134 -27.50 0.44 5.28
N LEU A 135 -27.25 0.39 6.58
CA LEU A 135 -27.35 1.57 7.46
C LEU A 135 -26.19 2.55 7.27
N GLN A 136 -25.04 2.08 6.76
CA GLN A 136 -23.84 2.89 6.54
C GLN A 136 -23.76 3.48 5.13
N ASP A 137 -24.58 3.02 4.18
CA ASP A 137 -24.63 3.56 2.82
C ASP A 137 -25.46 4.85 2.77
N TRP A 138 -24.83 5.93 2.29
CA TRP A 138 -25.43 7.26 2.18
C TRP A 138 -26.71 7.27 1.32
N ARG A 139 -26.86 6.36 0.36
CA ARG A 139 -28.05 6.26 -0.52
C ARG A 139 -29.30 5.76 0.21
N TYR A 140 -29.12 5.12 1.36
CA TYR A 140 -30.20 4.52 2.14
C TYR A 140 -30.40 5.20 3.50
N TYR A 141 -29.68 6.31 3.74
CA TYR A 141 -29.70 7.06 5.00
C TYR A 141 -31.12 7.49 5.41
N ASP A 142 -31.89 8.06 4.48
CA ASP A 142 -33.27 8.50 4.76
C ASP A 142 -34.30 7.37 4.79
N LYS A 143 -33.92 6.17 4.31
CA LYS A 143 -34.81 4.99 4.24
C LYS A 143 -34.84 4.18 5.53
N PHE A 144 -33.75 4.15 6.29
CA PHE A 144 -33.62 3.26 7.45
C PHE A 144 -33.32 4.05 8.72
N LYS A 145 -34.32 4.16 9.61
CA LYS A 145 -34.17 4.87 10.88
C LYS A 145 -33.28 4.13 11.88
N ASN A 146 -33.38 2.79 11.97
CA ASN A 146 -32.71 1.95 12.97
C ASN A 146 -32.50 0.52 12.47
N THR A 147 -31.62 -0.25 13.14
CA THR A 147 -31.34 -1.68 12.86
C THR A 147 -32.58 -2.59 12.80
N PRO A 148 -33.54 -2.52 13.75
CA PRO A 148 -34.75 -3.35 13.68
C PRO A 148 -35.67 -2.97 12.51
N HIS A 149 -35.70 -1.68 12.15
CA HIS A 149 -36.46 -1.19 11.00
C HIS A 149 -35.87 -1.70 9.69
N ALA A 150 -34.55 -1.69 9.55
CA ALA A 150 -33.85 -2.25 8.39
C ALA A 150 -34.05 -3.78 8.28
N PHE A 151 -33.97 -4.52 9.38
CA PHE A 151 -34.26 -5.96 9.40
C PHE A 151 -35.70 -6.26 8.99
N LYS A 152 -36.68 -5.57 9.60
CA LYS A 152 -38.10 -5.75 9.27
C LYS A 152 -38.35 -5.45 7.80
N TYR A 153 -37.79 -4.37 7.28
CA TYR A 153 -37.94 -4.00 5.88
C TYR A 153 -37.34 -5.03 4.90
N LEU A 154 -36.16 -5.56 5.19
CA LEU A 154 -35.52 -6.62 4.40
C LEU A 154 -36.36 -7.90 4.38
N LEU A 155 -36.78 -8.35 5.57
CA LEU A 155 -37.55 -9.58 5.75
C LEU A 155 -38.93 -9.50 5.09
N THR A 156 -39.61 -8.35 5.19
CA THR A 156 -40.96 -8.19 4.65
C THR A 156 -40.97 -7.98 3.13
N ASN A 157 -40.00 -7.25 2.56
CA ASN A 157 -40.05 -6.90 1.13
C ASN A 157 -39.24 -7.83 0.21
N TYR A 158 -38.18 -8.45 0.72
CA TYR A 158 -37.25 -9.25 -0.10
C TYR A 158 -37.03 -10.68 0.44
N GLY A 159 -37.52 -10.97 1.65
CA GLY A 159 -37.42 -12.28 2.27
C GLY A 159 -36.05 -12.62 2.85
N VAL A 160 -35.94 -13.81 3.44
CA VAL A 160 -34.74 -14.27 4.16
C VAL A 160 -33.54 -14.46 3.24
N ALA A 161 -33.75 -14.86 1.98
CA ALA A 161 -32.68 -15.10 1.02
C ALA A 161 -31.85 -13.83 0.72
N GLU A 162 -32.49 -12.66 0.69
CA GLU A 162 -31.82 -11.38 0.43
C GLU A 162 -30.90 -10.97 1.60
N CYS A 163 -31.19 -11.40 2.82
CA CYS A 163 -30.31 -11.21 3.97
C CYS A 163 -28.95 -11.95 3.82
N TYR A 164 -28.89 -12.95 2.93
CA TYR A 164 -27.71 -13.78 2.68
C TYR A 164 -27.18 -13.68 1.24
N ARG A 165 -27.56 -12.64 0.48
CA ARG A 165 -27.18 -12.49 -0.94
C ARG A 165 -25.67 -12.61 -1.22
N ALA A 166 -24.83 -12.21 -0.27
CA ALA A 166 -23.36 -12.24 -0.38
C ALA A 166 -22.71 -13.43 0.37
N LEU A 167 -23.49 -14.47 0.71
CA LEU A 167 -23.00 -15.57 1.56
C LEU A 167 -21.79 -16.32 0.96
N VAL A 168 -21.83 -16.62 -0.34
CA VAL A 168 -20.74 -17.35 -1.03
C VAL A 168 -19.40 -16.62 -0.93
N PRO A 169 -19.27 -15.34 -1.35
CA PRO A 169 -17.99 -14.63 -1.20
C PRO A 169 -17.56 -14.43 0.26
N ILE A 170 -18.51 -14.31 1.20
CA ILE A 170 -18.22 -14.21 2.64
C ILE A 170 -17.63 -15.52 3.18
N ILE A 171 -18.17 -16.69 2.79
CA ILE A 171 -17.62 -17.99 3.18
C ILE A 171 -16.18 -18.14 2.69
N TYR A 172 -15.90 -17.80 1.43
CA TYR A 172 -14.53 -17.86 0.90
C TYR A 172 -13.57 -16.91 1.64
N ARG A 173 -14.01 -15.66 1.89
CA ARG A 173 -13.24 -14.67 2.65
C ARG A 173 -12.91 -15.17 4.05
N ASN A 174 -13.94 -15.59 4.79
CA ASN A 174 -13.81 -16.00 6.19
C ASN A 174 -13.02 -17.31 6.30
N GLY A 175 -13.23 -18.28 5.40
CA GLY A 175 -12.46 -19.53 5.36
C GLY A 175 -10.97 -19.29 5.13
N CYS A 176 -10.61 -18.45 4.15
CA CYS A 176 -9.21 -18.10 3.88
C CYS A 176 -8.58 -17.31 5.05
N SER A 177 -9.31 -16.35 5.60
CA SER A 177 -8.86 -15.53 6.74
C SER A 177 -8.60 -16.39 7.98
N ASN A 178 -9.56 -17.27 8.32
CA ASN A 178 -9.47 -18.12 9.51
C ASN A 178 -8.40 -19.20 9.35
N LEU A 179 -8.24 -19.77 8.15
CA LEU A 179 -7.14 -20.68 7.86
C LEU A 179 -5.78 -20.01 8.09
N MET A 180 -5.60 -18.79 7.59
CA MET A 180 -4.36 -18.03 7.76
C MET A 180 -4.13 -17.66 9.24
N PHE A 181 -5.16 -17.19 9.93
CA PHE A 181 -5.09 -16.82 11.35
C PHE A 181 -4.71 -18.01 12.23
N PHE A 182 -5.41 -19.14 12.13
CA PHE A 182 -5.15 -20.31 12.97
C PHE A 182 -3.83 -21.00 12.64
N THR A 183 -3.43 -21.03 11.36
CA THR A 183 -2.12 -21.58 10.97
C THR A 183 -0.98 -20.76 11.55
N LEU A 184 -1.04 -19.43 11.44
CA LEU A 184 -0.02 -18.55 11.99
C LEU A 184 0.01 -18.58 13.52
N ARG A 185 -1.16 -18.68 14.17
CA ARG A 185 -1.28 -18.83 15.63
C ARG A 185 -0.67 -20.14 16.12
N ASP A 186 -0.92 -21.25 15.43
CA ASP A 186 -0.37 -22.54 15.81
C ASP A 186 1.15 -22.56 15.59
N GLN A 187 1.65 -21.98 14.50
CA GLN A 187 3.09 -21.84 14.25
C GLN A 187 3.78 -20.92 15.26
N SER A 188 3.14 -19.82 15.67
CA SER A 188 3.69 -18.93 16.70
C SER A 188 3.84 -19.64 18.03
N LYS A 189 2.85 -20.45 18.43
CA LYS A 189 2.92 -21.25 19.67
C LYS A 189 4.09 -22.24 19.65
N VAL A 190 4.35 -22.90 18.53
CA VAL A 190 5.50 -23.81 18.37
C VAL A 190 6.83 -23.06 18.45
N LEU A 191 6.92 -21.86 17.87
CA LEU A 191 8.15 -21.05 17.89
C LEU A 191 8.47 -20.47 19.29
N LEU A 192 7.45 -20.18 20.09
CA LEU A 192 7.56 -19.53 21.40
C LEU A 192 7.93 -20.50 22.53
N GLY A 193 7.69 -21.80 22.37
CA GLY A 193 7.98 -22.82 23.39
C GLY A 193 7.28 -22.54 24.73
N ASN A 194 7.88 -23.01 25.84
CA ASN A 194 7.33 -22.90 27.21
C ASN A 194 7.38 -21.48 27.83
N GLN A 195 7.83 -20.45 27.10
CA GLN A 195 7.86 -19.06 27.58
C GLN A 195 6.49 -18.38 27.33
N GLU A 196 5.42 -18.96 27.90
CA GLU A 196 4.07 -18.41 27.78
C GLU A 196 3.85 -17.23 28.75
N SER A 197 4.24 -16.02 28.34
CA SER A 197 3.81 -14.80 29.02
C SER A 197 2.57 -14.19 28.34
N LEU A 198 1.68 -13.57 29.13
CA LEU A 198 0.50 -12.85 28.61
C LEU A 198 0.90 -11.75 27.60
N LEU A 199 2.01 -11.06 27.86
CA LEU A 199 2.53 -10.02 26.97
C LEU A 199 3.02 -10.60 25.63
N THR A 200 3.72 -11.74 25.67
CA THR A 200 4.23 -12.40 24.47
C THR A 200 3.08 -12.88 23.58
N ASN A 201 2.04 -13.45 24.18
CA ASN A 201 0.82 -13.86 23.47
C ASN A 201 0.07 -12.67 22.86
N PHE A 202 0.00 -11.54 23.57
CA PHE A 202 -0.59 -10.31 23.05
C PHE A 202 0.18 -9.75 21.85
N ILE A 203 1.52 -9.65 21.94
CA ILE A 203 2.38 -9.16 20.86
C ILE A 203 2.28 -10.07 19.63
N CYS A 204 2.33 -11.39 19.82
CA CYS A 204 2.21 -12.33 18.71
C CYS A 204 0.82 -12.27 18.07
N GLY A 205 -0.25 -12.18 18.87
CA GLY A 205 -1.60 -11.95 18.38
C GLY A 205 -1.73 -10.66 17.57
N ALA A 206 -1.12 -9.56 18.03
CA ALA A 206 -1.10 -8.28 17.35
C ALA A 206 -0.31 -8.35 16.02
N LEU A 207 0.83 -9.03 15.99
CA LEU A 207 1.62 -9.23 14.76
C LEU A 207 0.89 -10.10 13.74
N ILE A 208 0.23 -11.18 14.18
CA ILE A 208 -0.59 -12.04 13.30
C ILE A 208 -1.77 -11.24 12.75
N GLY A 209 -2.51 -10.52 13.59
CA GLY A 209 -3.63 -9.68 13.17
C GLY A 209 -3.22 -8.54 12.24
N GLY A 210 -2.07 -7.91 12.50
CA GLY A 210 -1.46 -6.94 11.59
C GLY A 210 -1.10 -7.57 10.26
N PHE A 211 -0.44 -8.72 10.25
CA PHE A 211 -0.02 -9.39 9.02
C PHE A 211 -1.19 -9.88 8.16
N THR A 212 -2.23 -10.48 8.76
CA THR A 212 -3.42 -10.95 8.04
C THR A 212 -4.26 -9.81 7.47
N SER A 213 -4.22 -8.61 8.07
CA SER A 213 -4.93 -7.43 7.58
C SER A 213 -4.16 -6.62 6.53
N THR A 214 -2.83 -6.81 6.44
CA THR A 214 -1.92 -5.93 5.68
C THR A 214 -1.46 -6.50 4.34
N VAL A 215 -1.35 -7.83 4.20
CA VAL A 215 -0.88 -8.45 2.94
C VAL A 215 -2.07 -8.90 2.10
N ARG A 216 -2.35 -8.18 1.01
CA ARG A 216 -3.48 -8.50 0.11
C ARG A 216 -3.00 -9.13 -1.19
N ARG A 217 -3.71 -10.16 -1.62
CA ARG A 217 -3.40 -10.93 -2.83
C ARG A 217 -4.67 -11.18 -3.61
N GLY A 218 -4.63 -11.01 -4.92
CA GLY A 218 -5.76 -11.28 -5.80
C GLY A 218 -5.33 -11.55 -7.23
N MET A 219 -6.16 -12.28 -7.96
CA MET A 219 -5.94 -12.54 -9.38
C MET A 219 -6.46 -11.36 -10.20
N VAL A 220 -5.68 -10.96 -11.19
CA VAL A 220 -6.00 -9.86 -12.14
C VAL A 220 -5.51 -10.24 -13.53
N THR A 221 -5.96 -9.54 -14.55
CA THR A 221 -5.34 -9.63 -15.88
C THR A 221 -4.56 -8.37 -16.18
N VAL A 222 -3.37 -8.51 -16.77
CA VAL A 222 -2.46 -7.39 -17.02
C VAL A 222 -2.13 -7.34 -18.50
N SER A 223 -2.22 -6.14 -19.10
CA SER A 223 -1.74 -5.89 -20.46
C SER A 223 -0.74 -4.74 -20.49
N ASP A 224 0.20 -4.80 -21.43
CA ASP A 224 1.14 -3.70 -21.73
C ASP A 224 0.53 -2.64 -22.67
N GLY A 225 -0.76 -2.77 -22.99
CA GLY A 225 -1.49 -1.93 -23.94
C GLY A 225 -1.36 -2.33 -25.41
N LYS A 226 -0.52 -3.33 -25.74
CA LYS A 226 -0.28 -3.82 -27.11
C LYS A 226 -0.57 -5.32 -27.26
N SER A 227 -0.34 -6.11 -26.22
CA SER A 227 -0.55 -7.55 -26.17
C SER A 227 -1.91 -7.93 -25.56
N LYS A 228 -2.33 -9.17 -25.79
CA LYS A 228 -3.47 -9.75 -25.07
C LYS A 228 -3.22 -9.73 -23.55
N PRO A 229 -4.23 -9.42 -22.72
CA PRO A 229 -4.10 -9.46 -21.26
C PRO A 229 -3.69 -10.86 -20.77
N VAL A 230 -2.74 -10.91 -19.85
CA VAL A 230 -2.21 -12.15 -19.25
C VAL A 230 -2.67 -12.23 -17.79
N PRO A 231 -3.16 -13.39 -17.32
CA PRO A 231 -3.50 -13.56 -15.91
C PRO A 231 -2.24 -13.46 -15.04
N MET A 232 -2.30 -12.65 -14.00
CA MET A 232 -1.24 -12.45 -13.03
C MET A 232 -1.84 -12.35 -11.62
N ARG A 233 -1.04 -12.65 -10.62
CA ARG A 233 -1.38 -12.42 -9.23
C ARG A 233 -0.85 -11.07 -8.79
N LEU A 234 -1.75 -10.20 -8.37
CA LEU A 234 -1.44 -8.95 -7.71
C LEU A 234 -1.13 -9.22 -6.24
N TYR A 235 0.02 -8.75 -5.78
CA TYR A 235 0.46 -8.80 -4.39
C TYR A 235 0.72 -7.37 -3.92
N LEU A 236 0.03 -6.95 -2.86
CA LEU A 236 0.19 -5.62 -2.27
C LEU A 236 0.69 -5.77 -0.83
N SER A 237 1.84 -5.15 -0.55
CA SER A 237 2.31 -4.83 0.79
C SER A 237 2.15 -3.32 1.06
N MET A 238 2.53 -2.87 2.26
CA MET A 238 2.50 -1.45 2.61
C MET A 238 3.37 -0.59 1.69
N GLU A 239 4.51 -1.12 1.26
CA GLU A 239 5.54 -0.34 0.56
C GLU A 239 5.66 -0.68 -0.93
N VAL A 240 5.14 -1.83 -1.35
CA VAL A 240 5.43 -2.40 -2.67
C VAL A 240 4.20 -3.09 -3.25
N LEU A 241 3.97 -2.85 -4.54
CA LEU A 241 3.03 -3.62 -5.36
C LEU A 241 3.81 -4.54 -6.29
N LYS A 242 3.48 -5.83 -6.29
CA LYS A 242 4.11 -6.86 -7.13
C LYS A 242 3.09 -7.54 -8.02
N LEU A 243 3.48 -7.80 -9.26
CA LEU A 243 2.76 -8.67 -10.18
C LEU A 243 3.54 -9.96 -10.35
N GLN A 244 2.89 -11.07 -10.02
CA GLN A 244 3.47 -12.40 -10.09
C GLN A 244 2.83 -13.19 -11.23
N ARG A 245 3.64 -13.85 -12.04
CA ARG A 245 3.15 -14.81 -13.04
C ARG A 245 3.28 -16.23 -12.49
N GLU A 246 2.31 -17.07 -12.82
CA GLU A 246 2.40 -18.51 -12.55
C GLU A 246 3.34 -19.12 -13.60
N ASP A 247 4.45 -19.68 -13.14
CA ASP A 247 5.39 -20.41 -13.99
C ASP A 247 5.36 -21.90 -13.63
N LEU A 248 5.47 -22.74 -14.67
CA LEU A 248 5.54 -24.19 -14.54
C LEU A 248 7.01 -24.59 -14.65
N GLU A 249 7.69 -24.69 -13.50
CA GLU A 249 9.04 -25.24 -13.50
C GLU A 249 8.96 -26.76 -13.68
N VAL A 250 9.52 -27.26 -14.77
CA VAL A 250 9.85 -28.68 -14.90
C VAL A 250 10.98 -28.96 -13.91
N ALA A 251 10.77 -29.92 -13.01
CA ALA A 251 11.81 -30.40 -12.10
C ALA A 251 13.02 -30.87 -12.91
N ASN A 252 13.98 -29.97 -13.10
CA ASN A 252 15.20 -30.28 -13.83
C ASN A 252 16.21 -30.77 -12.79
N HIS A 253 16.47 -32.08 -12.78
CA HIS A 253 17.39 -32.74 -11.84
C HIS A 253 18.82 -32.15 -11.83
N ASN A 254 19.14 -31.24 -12.75
CA ASN A 254 20.46 -30.63 -12.91
C ASN A 254 20.60 -29.21 -12.30
N LYS A 255 19.58 -28.65 -11.63
CA LYS A 255 19.71 -27.36 -10.93
C LYS A 255 19.69 -27.55 -9.40
N PRO A 256 20.69 -27.03 -8.66
CA PRO A 256 20.68 -27.12 -7.20
C PRO A 256 19.43 -26.42 -6.62
N PRO A 257 18.81 -26.98 -5.58
CA PRO A 257 17.64 -26.39 -4.95
C PRO A 257 17.98 -24.99 -4.41
N LEU A 258 17.11 -24.03 -4.70
CA LEU A 258 17.30 -22.61 -4.37
C LEU A 258 17.12 -22.31 -2.87
N ASP A 259 16.66 -23.25 -2.05
CA ASP A 259 16.31 -22.98 -0.66
C ASP A 259 17.42 -23.34 0.34
N ALA A 260 17.62 -22.47 1.32
CA ALA A 260 18.59 -22.59 2.42
C ALA A 260 18.25 -23.71 3.44
N LYS A 261 17.42 -24.69 3.05
CA LYS A 261 16.97 -25.79 3.90
C LYS A 261 18.01 -26.91 3.88
N GLU A 262 18.31 -27.47 5.05
CA GLU A 262 19.16 -28.66 5.18
C GLU A 262 18.46 -29.86 4.56
N ARG A 263 19.21 -30.68 3.83
CA ARG A 263 18.73 -31.94 3.24
C ARG A 263 19.62 -33.09 3.67
N MET A 264 19.00 -34.24 3.96
CA MET A 264 19.71 -35.48 4.23
C MET A 264 19.80 -36.29 2.94
N VAL A 265 21.02 -36.70 2.58
CA VAL A 265 21.31 -37.48 1.37
C VAL A 265 22.04 -38.74 1.79
N GLN A 266 21.49 -39.90 1.46
CA GLN A 266 22.13 -41.19 1.69
C GLN A 266 22.89 -41.62 0.43
N ILE A 267 24.14 -42.02 0.60
CA ILE A 267 25.04 -42.44 -0.48
C ILE A 267 25.63 -43.78 -0.11
N THR A 268 25.56 -44.74 -1.04
CA THR A 268 26.23 -46.03 -0.89
C THR A 268 27.57 -45.97 -1.60
N ARG A 269 28.66 -46.22 -0.86
CA ARG A 269 30.04 -46.22 -1.37
C ARG A 269 30.22 -47.31 -2.42
N GLN A 270 30.89 -46.96 -3.53
CA GLN A 270 31.29 -47.93 -4.54
C GLN A 270 32.67 -48.52 -4.22
N LYS A 271 32.86 -49.80 -4.56
CA LYS A 271 34.14 -50.52 -4.38
C LYS A 271 35.31 -49.88 -5.14
N VAL A 272 35.01 -49.21 -6.25
CA VAL A 272 35.96 -48.41 -7.06
C VAL A 272 35.43 -46.97 -7.10
N GLY A 273 36.25 -45.99 -6.71
CA GLY A 273 35.88 -44.56 -6.71
C GLY A 273 35.27 -44.02 -5.40
N GLY A 274 34.88 -44.88 -4.46
CA GLY A 274 34.42 -44.45 -3.13
C GLY A 274 33.10 -43.67 -3.18
N LEU A 275 33.08 -42.46 -2.59
CA LEU A 275 31.90 -41.57 -2.58
C LEU A 275 31.80 -40.71 -3.86
N GLY A 276 32.87 -40.54 -4.63
CA GLY A 276 32.84 -39.77 -5.87
C GLY A 276 32.62 -38.26 -5.73
N LEU A 277 33.07 -37.66 -4.62
CA LEU A 277 33.03 -36.22 -4.38
C LEU A 277 34.41 -35.71 -3.91
N SER A 278 34.74 -34.47 -4.24
CA SER A 278 35.89 -33.73 -3.70
C SER A 278 35.41 -32.62 -2.79
N ILE A 279 35.99 -32.50 -1.61
CA ILE A 279 35.68 -31.43 -0.65
C ILE A 279 36.79 -30.38 -0.59
N LYS A 280 36.45 -29.15 -0.20
CA LYS A 280 37.36 -28.03 0.09
C LYS A 280 36.84 -27.26 1.31
N GLY A 281 37.69 -26.47 1.95
CA GLY A 281 37.32 -25.75 3.18
C GLY A 281 37.54 -26.61 4.43
N GLY A 282 37.26 -26.00 5.58
CA GLY A 282 37.67 -26.48 6.90
C GLY A 282 37.76 -25.30 7.88
N ALA A 283 37.65 -25.57 9.17
CA ALA A 283 37.69 -24.55 10.22
C ALA A 283 38.96 -23.68 10.17
N GLU A 284 40.09 -24.26 9.78
CA GLU A 284 41.39 -23.59 9.59
C GLU A 284 41.36 -22.49 8.53
N HIS A 285 40.48 -22.62 7.53
CA HIS A 285 40.30 -21.62 6.46
C HIS A 285 39.10 -20.70 6.70
N LYS A 286 38.43 -20.79 7.85
CA LYS A 286 37.18 -20.09 8.18
C LYS A 286 36.08 -20.30 7.13
N LEU A 287 36.11 -21.44 6.45
CA LEU A 287 35.14 -21.83 5.43
C LEU A 287 34.50 -23.17 5.82
N PRO A 288 33.18 -23.36 5.62
CA PRO A 288 32.57 -24.66 5.84
C PRO A 288 33.18 -25.70 4.88
N VAL A 289 33.06 -26.98 5.24
CA VAL A 289 33.45 -28.09 4.35
C VAL A 289 32.48 -28.15 3.18
N LEU A 290 32.94 -27.78 1.99
CA LEU A 290 32.16 -27.60 0.77
C LEU A 290 32.48 -28.68 -0.27
N ILE A 291 31.46 -29.18 -0.97
CA ILE A 291 31.63 -30.02 -2.16
C ILE A 291 32.14 -29.16 -3.31
N SER A 292 33.38 -29.40 -3.73
CA SER A 292 34.06 -28.67 -4.80
C SER A 292 33.88 -29.32 -6.17
N ARG A 293 33.76 -30.66 -6.23
CA ARG A 293 33.58 -31.41 -7.47
C ARG A 293 32.79 -32.70 -7.19
N ILE A 294 31.96 -33.11 -8.14
CA ILE A 294 31.28 -34.41 -8.15
C ILE A 294 31.74 -35.15 -9.42
N TYR A 295 32.22 -36.38 -9.26
CA TYR A 295 32.78 -37.17 -10.36
C TYR A 295 31.66 -37.92 -11.10
N LYS A 296 31.57 -37.69 -12.41
CA LYS A 296 30.54 -38.30 -13.26
C LYS A 296 30.57 -39.82 -13.19
N GLY A 297 29.40 -40.44 -13.09
CA GLY A 297 29.24 -41.90 -13.05
C GLY A 297 29.58 -42.56 -11.71
N GLN A 298 30.01 -41.82 -10.69
CA GLN A 298 30.31 -42.35 -9.35
C GLN A 298 29.15 -42.17 -8.37
N ALA A 299 29.27 -42.70 -7.15
CA ALA A 299 28.19 -42.77 -6.15
C ALA A 299 27.46 -41.43 -5.89
N ALA A 300 28.19 -40.33 -5.73
CA ALA A 300 27.61 -39.00 -5.53
C ALA A 300 26.91 -38.43 -6.77
N ASP A 301 27.34 -38.76 -7.99
CA ASP A 301 26.68 -38.35 -9.22
C ASP A 301 25.40 -39.17 -9.44
N GLN A 302 25.49 -40.49 -9.24
CA GLN A 302 24.37 -41.42 -9.37
C GLN A 302 23.24 -41.13 -8.36
N CYS A 303 23.56 -40.59 -7.18
CA CYS A 303 22.53 -40.21 -6.20
C CYS A 303 21.70 -39.00 -6.64
N GLY A 304 22.23 -38.12 -7.50
CA GLY A 304 21.54 -36.96 -8.08
C GLY A 304 21.06 -35.90 -7.07
N GLN A 305 21.42 -36.01 -5.80
CA GLN A 305 20.90 -35.17 -4.70
C GLN A 305 21.97 -34.25 -4.09
N LEU A 306 23.22 -34.41 -4.49
CA LEU A 306 24.35 -33.55 -4.13
C LEU A 306 24.71 -32.62 -5.28
N PHE A 307 25.15 -31.41 -4.94
CA PHE A 307 25.55 -30.40 -5.91
C PHE A 307 26.89 -29.74 -5.49
N VAL A 308 27.66 -29.30 -6.48
CA VAL A 308 28.85 -28.47 -6.23
C VAL A 308 28.43 -27.16 -5.55
N GLY A 309 29.12 -26.80 -4.46
CA GLY A 309 28.80 -25.67 -3.59
C GLY A 309 27.92 -26.03 -2.39
N ASP A 310 27.61 -27.31 -2.17
CA ASP A 310 26.96 -27.76 -0.94
C ASP A 310 27.93 -27.79 0.24
N ALA A 311 27.53 -27.21 1.38
CA ALA A 311 28.23 -27.35 2.64
C ALA A 311 27.75 -28.61 3.35
N ILE A 312 28.68 -29.48 3.75
CA ILE A 312 28.41 -30.67 4.55
C ILE A 312 28.38 -30.26 6.02
N ILE A 313 27.23 -30.47 6.65
CA ILE A 313 26.97 -30.10 8.04
C ILE A 313 27.16 -31.30 8.95
N LYS A 314 26.63 -32.47 8.53
CA LYS A 314 26.75 -33.73 9.28
C LYS A 314 27.13 -34.90 8.39
N VAL A 315 27.84 -35.87 8.97
CA VAL A 315 28.12 -37.18 8.39
C VAL A 315 27.63 -38.23 9.39
N ASN A 316 26.71 -39.10 8.98
CA ASN A 316 26.10 -40.15 9.82
C ASN A 316 25.53 -39.64 11.16
N GLY A 317 25.06 -38.38 11.19
CA GLY A 317 24.50 -37.75 12.38
C GLY A 317 25.49 -36.92 13.21
N GLU A 318 26.80 -37.06 12.97
CA GLU A 318 27.85 -36.28 13.64
C GLU A 318 28.13 -34.95 12.92
N TYR A 319 28.23 -33.86 13.68
CA TYR A 319 28.52 -32.53 13.13
C TYR A 319 29.99 -32.40 12.73
N ILE A 320 30.25 -31.97 11.51
CA ILE A 320 31.62 -31.78 10.99
C ILE A 320 31.97 -30.31 10.69
N THR A 321 31.08 -29.38 11.03
CA THR A 321 31.24 -27.94 10.71
C THR A 321 32.41 -27.26 11.43
N ALA A 322 32.88 -27.84 12.52
CA ALA A 322 34.00 -27.34 13.32
C ALA A 322 35.31 -28.13 13.11
N CYS A 323 35.31 -29.10 12.18
CA CYS A 323 36.48 -29.91 11.88
C CYS A 323 37.41 -29.20 10.90
N ASN A 324 38.70 -29.51 10.98
CA ASN A 324 39.66 -29.10 9.95
C ASN A 324 39.43 -29.91 8.66
N HIS A 325 40.01 -29.48 7.54
CA HIS A 325 39.87 -30.18 6.25
C HIS A 325 40.25 -31.66 6.34
N ASP A 326 41.42 -31.97 6.92
CA ASP A 326 41.93 -33.34 7.02
C ASP A 326 41.05 -34.24 7.90
N ASP A 327 40.52 -33.68 8.99
CA ASP A 327 39.58 -34.40 9.87
C ASP A 327 38.27 -34.70 9.15
N ALA A 328 37.74 -33.74 8.38
CA ALA A 328 36.54 -33.95 7.57
C ALA A 328 36.75 -35.03 6.49
N VAL A 329 37.93 -35.08 5.86
CA VAL A 329 38.32 -36.14 4.92
C VAL A 329 38.36 -37.50 5.61
N ASN A 330 38.95 -37.57 6.81
CA ASN A 330 39.05 -38.81 7.58
C ASN A 330 37.67 -39.33 8.01
N ILE A 331 36.79 -38.44 8.49
CA ILE A 331 35.41 -38.78 8.85
C ILE A 331 34.64 -39.33 7.63
N LEU A 332 34.73 -38.66 6.47
CA LEU A 332 34.09 -39.13 5.24
C LEU A 332 34.70 -40.43 4.70
N ARG A 333 35.99 -40.70 4.95
CA ARG A 333 36.65 -41.95 4.56
C ARG A 333 36.21 -43.13 5.45
N ASN A 334 36.04 -42.88 6.74
CA ASN A 334 35.73 -43.89 7.75
C ASN A 334 34.21 -44.07 8.00
N ALA A 335 33.35 -43.29 7.34
CA ALA A 335 31.89 -43.31 7.49
C ALA A 335 31.18 -44.61 7.02
N GLY A 336 31.92 -45.65 6.66
CA GLY A 336 31.38 -46.94 6.21
C GLY A 336 30.87 -46.95 4.77
N ASP A 337 30.11 -47.99 4.44
CA ASP A 337 29.56 -48.24 3.10
C ASP A 337 28.28 -47.46 2.83
N ILE A 338 27.49 -47.15 3.86
CA ILE A 338 26.29 -46.31 3.74
C ILE A 338 26.56 -45.02 4.51
N VAL A 339 26.63 -43.90 3.78
CA VAL A 339 26.96 -42.58 4.34
C VAL A 339 25.75 -41.66 4.20
N VAL A 340 25.26 -41.14 5.32
CA VAL A 340 24.17 -40.16 5.36
C VAL A 340 24.75 -38.77 5.59
N LEU A 341 24.69 -37.92 4.57
CA LEU A 341 25.17 -36.54 4.63
C LEU A 341 24.01 -35.58 4.86
N THR A 342 24.14 -34.70 5.86
CA THR A 342 23.26 -33.52 5.96
C THR A 342 23.96 -32.35 5.31
N VAL A 343 23.38 -31.83 4.22
CA VAL A 343 24.00 -30.78 3.40
C VAL A 343 23.09 -29.56 3.23
N LYS A 344 23.69 -28.40 3.01
CA LYS A 344 22.99 -27.13 2.72
C LYS A 344 23.69 -26.40 1.58
N HIS A 345 22.93 -25.93 0.61
CA HIS A 345 23.52 -25.25 -0.55
C HIS A 345 24.07 -23.87 -0.16
N TYR A 346 25.38 -23.65 -0.32
CA TYR A 346 26.08 -22.44 0.12
C TYR A 346 26.36 -21.51 -1.06
N ARG A 347 25.41 -20.60 -1.36
CA ARG A 347 25.47 -19.71 -2.54
C ARG A 347 26.73 -18.84 -2.63
N ALA A 348 27.30 -18.46 -1.48
CA ALA A 348 28.50 -17.62 -1.42
C ALA A 348 29.79 -18.36 -1.83
N ALA A 349 29.76 -19.69 -2.05
CA ALA A 349 30.92 -20.48 -2.45
C ALA A 349 31.33 -20.30 -3.93
N LYS A 350 30.43 -19.84 -4.81
CA LYS A 350 30.68 -19.77 -6.27
C LYS A 350 32.00 -19.06 -6.66
N PRO A 351 32.34 -17.88 -6.11
CA PRO A 351 33.63 -17.24 -6.44
C PRO A 351 34.85 -17.98 -5.88
N PHE A 352 34.72 -18.72 -4.77
CA PHE A 352 35.83 -19.44 -4.13
C PHE A 352 36.16 -20.76 -4.83
N LEU A 353 35.16 -21.42 -5.44
CA LEU A 353 35.37 -22.66 -6.19
C LEU A 353 35.98 -22.41 -7.58
N GLN A 354 35.72 -21.24 -8.18
CA GLN A 354 36.18 -20.89 -9.53
C GLN A 354 37.61 -20.33 -9.59
N LYS A 355 38.17 -19.84 -8.48
CA LYS A 355 39.46 -19.13 -8.48
C LYS A 355 40.65 -20.02 -8.87
N ASN A 356 40.57 -21.34 -8.62
CA ASN A 356 41.67 -22.28 -8.91
C ASN A 356 41.45 -23.13 -10.17
N GLU A 357 40.26 -23.15 -10.79
CA GLU A 357 40.08 -23.81 -12.11
C GLU A 357 40.86 -23.11 -13.23
N LYS A 358 41.25 -21.84 -13.01
CA LYS A 358 42.16 -21.11 -13.91
C LYS A 358 43.62 -21.49 -13.70
N GLU A 359 44.05 -21.81 -12.47
CA GLU A 359 45.43 -22.25 -12.19
C GLU A 359 45.69 -23.67 -12.73
N GLU A 360 44.76 -24.63 -12.58
CA GLU A 360 44.91 -25.99 -13.13
C GLU A 360 44.87 -26.06 -14.68
N LYS A 361 44.40 -25.00 -15.34
CA LYS A 361 44.39 -24.90 -16.82
C LYS A 361 45.64 -24.25 -17.40
N LEU A 362 46.47 -23.59 -16.58
CA LEU A 362 47.70 -22.93 -17.03
C LEU A 362 48.89 -23.89 -17.16
N ASP A 363 48.84 -25.06 -16.52
CA ASP A 363 49.89 -26.08 -16.64
C ASP A 363 49.71 -27.04 -17.84
N ASN A 364 48.55 -26.98 -18.53
CA ASN A 364 48.21 -27.89 -19.62
C ASN A 364 48.23 -27.24 -21.02
N VAL A 365 48.75 -26.02 -21.17
CA VAL A 365 48.83 -25.29 -22.47
C VAL A 365 50.26 -24.86 -22.79
N ALA A 366 51.22 -25.75 -22.57
CA ALA A 366 52.54 -25.69 -23.21
C ALA A 366 52.63 -26.77 -24.29
N ASN A 367 51.84 -26.63 -25.35
CA ASN A 367 52.11 -27.18 -26.69
C ASN A 367 50.96 -26.82 -27.66
N GLY A 368 51.28 -26.10 -28.74
CA GLY A 368 50.42 -26.00 -29.93
C GLY A 368 49.89 -24.61 -30.27
N SER A 369 50.75 -23.83 -30.92
CA SER A 369 50.51 -22.88 -32.03
C SER A 369 49.10 -22.31 -32.28
N ALA A 370 49.03 -20.98 -32.13
CA ALA A 370 48.50 -19.95 -33.04
C ALA A 370 47.36 -20.29 -34.03
N ASP A 371 46.24 -19.55 -33.93
CA ASP A 371 45.86 -18.54 -34.93
C ASP A 371 44.74 -17.62 -34.40
N ASP A 372 44.75 -16.39 -34.89
CA ASP A 372 43.99 -15.20 -34.49
C ASP A 372 42.50 -15.22 -34.88
N GLY A 373 41.70 -14.34 -34.26
CA GLY A 373 40.45 -13.88 -34.87
C GLY A 373 39.37 -13.31 -33.96
N TRP A 374 39.56 -12.06 -33.50
CA TRP A 374 38.49 -11.21 -32.94
C TRP A 374 37.66 -10.56 -34.05
N VAL A 375 36.32 -10.75 -34.09
CA VAL A 375 35.37 -9.75 -34.62
C VAL A 375 34.01 -9.85 -33.89
N SER A 376 33.49 -8.70 -33.45
CA SER A 376 32.18 -8.51 -32.79
C SER A 376 31.06 -8.12 -33.80
N PRO A 377 29.86 -7.62 -33.42
CA PRO A 377 28.59 -8.23 -33.84
C PRO A 377 27.74 -7.36 -34.78
N ASN A 378 26.92 -7.94 -35.67
CA ASN A 378 25.69 -7.23 -36.10
C ASN A 378 24.59 -8.13 -36.70
N ARG A 379 23.37 -7.85 -36.20
CA ARG A 379 22.01 -7.90 -36.81
C ARG A 379 21.79 -8.74 -38.07
N GLN A 380 20.73 -9.57 -38.05
CA GLN A 380 19.49 -9.33 -38.81
C GLN A 380 18.41 -10.39 -38.55
N ALA A 381 17.18 -9.98 -38.86
CA ALA A 381 15.90 -10.62 -38.58
C ALA A 381 15.61 -11.87 -39.43
N GLY A 382 14.74 -12.75 -38.92
CA GLY A 382 14.12 -13.84 -39.68
C GLY A 382 13.05 -14.58 -38.86
N SER A 383 11.80 -14.53 -39.33
CA SER A 383 10.61 -15.22 -38.78
C SER A 383 10.80 -16.72 -38.52
N PRO A 384 10.01 -17.32 -37.59
CA PRO A 384 10.01 -18.75 -37.38
C PRO A 384 9.13 -19.46 -38.42
N ARG A 385 9.70 -20.41 -39.18
CA ARG A 385 8.94 -21.40 -39.93
C ARG A 385 8.79 -22.68 -39.10
N CYS A 386 7.55 -23.14 -39.00
CA CYS A 386 7.16 -24.43 -38.45
C CYS A 386 7.79 -25.58 -39.25
N GLY A 387 8.36 -26.56 -38.56
CA GLY A 387 8.81 -27.83 -39.12
C GLY A 387 8.39 -28.97 -38.21
N HIS A 388 7.40 -29.74 -38.66
CA HIS A 388 7.04 -31.03 -38.09
C HIS A 388 8.23 -32.00 -38.21
N SER A 389 8.64 -32.62 -37.10
CA SER A 389 9.27 -33.95 -37.16
C SER A 389 8.93 -34.79 -35.92
N ARG A 390 8.17 -35.83 -36.22
CA ARG A 390 8.03 -37.17 -35.62
C ARG A 390 8.40 -37.35 -34.14
N GLN A 391 7.35 -37.66 -33.37
CA GLN A 391 7.40 -38.39 -32.11
C GLN A 391 8.07 -39.76 -32.29
N SER A 392 9.09 -40.04 -31.47
CA SER A 392 9.40 -41.39 -31.03
C SER A 392 9.04 -41.49 -29.55
N SER A 393 8.08 -42.34 -29.26
CA SER A 393 7.58 -42.71 -27.94
C SER A 393 8.66 -43.37 -27.09
N ASN A 394 8.96 -42.78 -25.93
CA ASN A 394 9.35 -43.53 -24.74
C ASN A 394 8.56 -42.97 -23.55
N ALA A 395 7.73 -43.83 -22.96
CA ALA A 395 6.90 -43.50 -21.82
C ALA A 395 7.70 -43.58 -20.50
N SER A 396 7.23 -42.81 -19.52
CA SER A 396 7.50 -42.88 -18.08
C SER A 396 8.75 -42.18 -17.50
N SER A 397 8.60 -40.87 -17.29
CA SER A 397 8.73 -40.32 -15.93
C SER A 397 7.79 -39.13 -15.83
N ALA A 398 6.69 -39.24 -15.07
CA ALA A 398 5.82 -38.11 -14.80
C ALA A 398 6.62 -37.08 -13.97
N SER A 399 7.23 -36.11 -14.64
CA SER A 399 7.91 -35.00 -13.99
C SER A 399 6.89 -34.27 -13.13
N MET A 400 7.07 -34.30 -11.81
CA MET A 400 6.19 -33.63 -10.86
C MET A 400 6.35 -32.11 -11.07
N GLN A 401 5.43 -31.51 -11.84
CA GLN A 401 5.39 -30.07 -12.09
C GLN A 401 4.85 -29.38 -10.84
N TYR A 402 5.62 -28.48 -10.24
CA TYR A 402 5.13 -27.62 -9.17
C TYR A 402 4.86 -26.21 -9.70
N LYS A 403 3.71 -25.65 -9.31
CA LYS A 403 3.30 -24.30 -9.66
C LYS A 403 4.05 -23.30 -8.77
N ARG A 404 4.82 -22.39 -9.37
CA ARG A 404 5.53 -21.34 -8.63
C ARG A 404 5.11 -19.96 -9.11
N TRP A 405 4.88 -19.05 -8.16
CA TRP A 405 4.67 -17.64 -8.46
C TRP A 405 6.02 -16.93 -8.53
N VAL A 406 6.30 -16.30 -9.67
CA VAL A 406 7.53 -15.53 -9.90
C VAL A 406 7.19 -14.05 -10.00
N ASP A 407 7.91 -13.21 -9.25
CA ASP A 407 7.78 -11.75 -9.31
C ASP A 407 8.27 -11.25 -10.69
N VAL A 408 7.36 -10.73 -11.50
CA VAL A 408 7.67 -10.19 -12.84
C VAL A 408 7.83 -8.68 -12.81
N ILE A 409 6.96 -8.00 -12.07
CA ILE A 409 6.99 -6.53 -11.93
C ILE A 409 6.92 -6.19 -10.45
N THR A 410 7.75 -5.25 -10.02
CA THR A 410 7.78 -4.71 -8.66
C THR A 410 7.77 -3.19 -8.75
N VAL A 411 6.76 -2.55 -8.15
CA VAL A 411 6.60 -1.10 -8.13
C VAL A 411 6.61 -0.61 -6.67
N PRO A 412 7.63 0.17 -6.26
CA PRO A 412 7.61 0.86 -4.97
C PRO A 412 6.46 1.87 -4.91
N LEU A 413 5.77 1.93 -3.78
CA LEU A 413 4.61 2.81 -3.57
C LEU A 413 4.97 4.19 -3.02
N MET A 414 6.20 4.39 -2.54
CA MET A 414 6.66 5.69 -2.06
C MET A 414 6.54 6.74 -3.17
N MET A 415 5.67 7.74 -2.97
CA MET A 415 5.38 8.81 -3.93
C MET A 415 5.00 8.28 -5.32
N ALA A 416 4.45 7.06 -5.39
CA ALA A 416 3.84 6.54 -6.61
C ALA A 416 2.50 7.23 -6.87
N TYR A 417 1.89 6.94 -8.02
CA TYR A 417 0.50 7.32 -8.25
C TYR A 417 -0.24 6.21 -9.01
N VAL A 418 -1.55 6.19 -8.81
CA VAL A 418 -2.48 5.34 -9.52
C VAL A 418 -3.16 6.19 -10.57
N THR A 419 -3.39 5.67 -11.77
CA THR A 419 -4.21 6.36 -12.76
C THR A 419 -5.15 5.42 -13.47
N ARG A 420 -6.40 5.88 -13.66
CA ARG A 420 -7.39 5.19 -14.49
C ARG A 420 -7.41 5.71 -15.93
N TYR A 421 -6.87 6.89 -16.15
CA TYR A 421 -6.87 7.54 -17.46
C TYR A 421 -5.76 6.99 -18.35
N ILE A 422 -6.04 6.89 -19.65
CA ILE A 422 -5.01 6.57 -20.64
C ILE A 422 -3.94 7.68 -20.58
N PHE A 423 -2.69 7.27 -20.41
CA PHE A 423 -1.59 8.18 -20.21
C PHE A 423 -1.50 9.19 -21.35
N GLY A 424 -1.39 10.47 -21.02
CA GLY A 424 -1.37 11.54 -22.02
C GLY A 424 -2.74 12.07 -22.43
N THR A 425 -3.85 11.48 -21.97
CA THR A 425 -5.20 11.78 -22.50
C THR A 425 -6.24 12.02 -21.38
N ASP A 426 -7.45 12.39 -21.79
CA ASP A 426 -8.67 12.51 -21.00
C ASP A 426 -9.51 11.21 -20.94
N LYS A 427 -9.15 10.19 -21.72
CA LYS A 427 -9.93 8.95 -21.84
C LYS A 427 -9.81 8.05 -20.62
N LEU A 428 -10.95 7.79 -19.97
CA LEU A 428 -11.02 6.92 -18.79
C LEU A 428 -11.05 5.42 -19.17
N ARG A 429 -10.22 4.60 -18.52
CA ARG A 429 -10.35 3.14 -18.63
C ARG A 429 -11.48 2.63 -17.72
N ARG A 430 -12.41 1.88 -18.32
CA ARG A 430 -13.45 1.15 -17.59
C ARG A 430 -12.83 -0.10 -16.97
N ASN A 431 -13.05 -0.31 -15.68
CA ASN A 431 -12.59 -1.47 -14.91
C ASN A 431 -11.08 -1.77 -14.99
N ALA A 432 -10.25 -0.78 -15.26
CA ALA A 432 -8.80 -0.95 -15.30
C ALA A 432 -8.06 0.26 -14.73
N PHE A 433 -6.83 0.03 -14.29
CA PHE A 433 -5.95 1.05 -13.73
C PHE A 433 -4.48 0.71 -13.98
N GLU A 434 -3.61 1.69 -13.80
CA GLU A 434 -2.16 1.54 -13.88
C GLU A 434 -1.53 2.18 -12.64
N VAL A 435 -0.49 1.55 -12.09
CA VAL A 435 0.30 2.13 -10.99
C VAL A 435 1.69 2.45 -11.51
N ARG A 436 2.15 3.67 -11.23
CA ARG A 436 3.43 4.21 -11.68
C ARG A 436 4.25 4.65 -10.48
N GLY A 437 5.45 4.10 -10.36
CA GLY A 437 6.41 4.40 -9.31
C GLY A 437 7.36 5.54 -9.70
N LEU A 438 8.06 6.05 -8.68
CA LEU A 438 9.04 7.14 -8.78
C LEU A 438 10.16 6.88 -9.80
N ASN A 439 10.66 5.64 -9.88
CA ASN A 439 11.79 5.22 -10.70
C ASN A 439 11.40 4.90 -12.17
N GLY A 440 10.22 5.31 -12.61
CA GLY A 440 9.67 4.96 -13.93
C GLY A 440 9.15 3.52 -14.02
N ALA A 441 9.17 2.74 -12.92
CA ALA A 441 8.53 1.44 -12.89
C ALA A 441 7.01 1.58 -13.05
N ARG A 442 6.41 0.69 -13.84
CA ARG A 442 4.97 0.68 -14.12
C ARG A 442 4.44 -0.73 -14.11
N THR A 443 3.22 -0.92 -13.64
CA THR A 443 2.55 -2.22 -13.62
C THR A 443 2.08 -2.70 -14.99
N GLY A 444 1.99 -1.80 -15.97
CA GLY A 444 1.09 -2.00 -17.10
C GLY A 444 -0.38 -1.81 -16.68
N VAL A 445 -1.29 -2.00 -17.61
CA VAL A 445 -2.73 -1.84 -17.37
C VAL A 445 -3.26 -3.09 -16.69
N ILE A 446 -3.67 -2.94 -15.44
CA ILE A 446 -4.32 -3.98 -14.63
C ILE A 446 -5.82 -3.88 -14.88
N HIS A 447 -6.41 -4.95 -15.38
CA HIS A 447 -7.85 -5.09 -15.61
C HIS A 447 -8.46 -5.93 -14.50
N CYS A 448 -9.61 -5.48 -14.00
CA CYS A 448 -10.41 -6.15 -13.00
C CYS A 448 -11.73 -6.60 -13.61
N ASP A 449 -12.17 -7.79 -13.26
CA ASP A 449 -13.43 -8.34 -13.79
C ASP A 449 -14.66 -7.62 -13.21
N ASP A 450 -14.53 -7.09 -11.99
CA ASP A 450 -15.59 -6.38 -11.27
C ASP A 450 -15.16 -4.97 -10.83
N SER A 451 -16.05 -4.00 -11.02
CA SER A 451 -15.97 -2.64 -10.51
C SER A 451 -15.78 -2.55 -8.99
N ALA A 452 -16.34 -3.48 -8.21
CA ALA A 452 -16.17 -3.50 -6.75
C ALA A 452 -14.74 -3.88 -6.37
N ILE A 453 -14.19 -4.90 -7.03
CA ILE A 453 -12.79 -5.34 -6.88
C ILE A 453 -11.84 -4.21 -7.31
N LEU A 454 -12.12 -3.55 -8.44
CA LEU A 454 -11.39 -2.37 -8.89
C LEU A 454 -11.35 -1.29 -7.81
N SER A 455 -12.52 -0.88 -7.31
CA SER A 455 -12.63 0.17 -6.29
C SER A 455 -11.86 -0.18 -5.02
N GLN A 456 -11.94 -1.45 -4.61
CA GLN A 456 -11.21 -1.95 -3.45
C GLN A 456 -9.68 -1.91 -3.65
N TRP A 457 -9.18 -2.34 -4.81
CA TRP A 457 -7.75 -2.25 -5.13
C TRP A 457 -7.27 -0.80 -5.20
N LEU A 458 -8.01 0.08 -5.88
CA LEU A 458 -7.70 1.50 -5.96
C LEU A 458 -7.60 2.11 -4.57
N LYS A 459 -8.59 1.87 -3.71
CA LYS A 459 -8.59 2.36 -2.33
C LYS A 459 -7.36 1.89 -1.57
N TYR A 460 -7.06 0.60 -1.58
CA TYR A 460 -5.93 0.06 -0.83
C TYR A 460 -4.57 0.57 -1.32
N ILE A 461 -4.38 0.69 -2.63
CA ILE A 461 -3.12 1.17 -3.20
C ILE A 461 -2.98 2.67 -2.91
N THR A 462 -4.02 3.46 -3.13
CA THR A 462 -4.02 4.91 -2.87
C THR A 462 -3.82 5.21 -1.38
N ASP A 463 -4.43 4.44 -0.47
CA ASP A 463 -4.23 4.59 0.98
C ASP A 463 -2.76 4.34 1.37
N ASN A 464 -2.14 3.28 0.84
CA ASN A 464 -0.73 2.98 1.08
C ASN A 464 0.20 4.09 0.54
N ILE A 465 -0.02 4.53 -0.70
CA ILE A 465 0.74 5.61 -1.33
C ILE A 465 0.60 6.91 -0.51
N THR A 466 -0.62 7.26 -0.13
CA THR A 466 -0.89 8.48 0.66
C THR A 466 -0.20 8.41 2.01
N GLY A 467 -0.28 7.27 2.69
CA GLY A 467 0.38 7.04 3.98
C GLY A 467 1.90 7.21 3.91
N LEU A 468 2.54 6.60 2.91
CA LEU A 468 3.99 6.72 2.68
C LEU A 468 4.40 8.15 2.32
N THR A 469 3.66 8.79 1.42
CA THR A 469 3.92 10.17 0.99
C THR A 469 3.80 11.12 2.17
N HIS A 470 2.79 10.96 3.01
CA HIS A 470 2.62 11.76 4.22
C HIS A 470 3.74 11.53 5.26
N LEU A 471 4.21 10.29 5.42
CA LEU A 471 5.39 10.00 6.24
C LEU A 471 6.63 10.74 5.71
N GLN A 472 6.86 10.71 4.41
CA GLN A 472 7.95 11.42 3.77
C GLN A 472 7.83 12.95 3.95
N MET A 473 6.62 13.50 3.84
CA MET A 473 6.36 14.92 4.10
C MET A 473 6.77 15.32 5.53
N LYS A 474 6.43 14.49 6.52
CA LYS A 474 6.83 14.70 7.92
C LYS A 474 8.35 14.66 8.09
N LEU A 475 9.04 13.76 7.39
CA LEU A 475 10.51 13.69 7.42
C LEU A 475 11.15 14.95 6.80
N TYR A 476 10.62 15.45 5.69
CA TYR A 476 11.08 16.72 5.11
C TYR A 476 10.84 17.90 6.04
N ASN A 477 9.66 18.01 6.64
CA ASN A 477 9.30 19.09 7.55
C ASN A 477 10.13 19.16 8.84
N ARG A 478 10.86 18.09 9.20
CA ARG A 478 11.87 18.15 10.29
C ARG A 478 13.07 19.03 9.93
N ASN A 479 13.34 19.20 8.64
CA ASN A 479 14.46 20.00 8.14
C ASN A 479 14.05 21.43 7.73
N PHE A 480 12.75 21.74 7.71
CA PHE A 480 12.23 23.06 7.33
C PHE A 480 11.72 23.83 8.55
N GLY A 481 11.99 25.13 8.55
CA GLY A 481 11.44 26.05 9.56
C GLY A 481 9.92 26.15 9.48
N PRO A 482 9.23 26.65 10.53
CA PRO A 482 7.76 26.72 10.58
C PRO A 482 7.10 27.41 9.37
N GLY A 483 7.71 28.47 8.83
CA GLY A 483 7.21 29.20 7.66
C GLY A 483 7.51 28.56 6.30
N GLU A 484 8.24 27.45 6.29
CA GLU A 484 8.68 26.74 5.09
C GLU A 484 8.21 25.28 5.04
N ARG A 485 7.32 24.89 5.94
CA ARG A 485 6.79 23.52 5.98
C ARG A 485 5.95 23.22 4.75
N ILE A 486 6.01 21.96 4.34
CA ILE A 486 5.16 21.38 3.32
C ILE A 486 3.81 21.07 3.95
N GLU A 487 2.76 21.73 3.46
CA GLU A 487 1.37 21.49 3.84
C GLU A 487 0.76 20.34 3.04
N TYR A 488 1.17 20.21 1.78
CA TYR A 488 0.70 19.16 0.88
C TYR A 488 1.76 18.82 -0.15
N MET A 489 1.84 17.54 -0.52
CA MET A 489 2.53 17.11 -1.73
C MET A 489 1.86 15.86 -2.33
N GLY A 490 1.73 15.82 -3.66
CA GLY A 490 1.06 14.74 -4.36
C GLY A 490 1.05 14.91 -5.87
N TRP A 491 0.66 13.85 -6.59
CA TRP A 491 0.56 13.89 -8.05
C TRP A 491 -0.76 14.54 -8.50
N VAL A 492 -0.66 15.39 -9.51
CA VAL A 492 -1.77 16.01 -10.22
C VAL A 492 -1.54 15.86 -11.73
N ASN A 493 -2.58 15.95 -12.55
CA ASN A 493 -2.46 15.91 -14.00
C ASN A 493 -2.73 17.30 -14.57
N GLU A 494 -1.75 17.89 -15.23
CA GLU A 494 -1.84 19.20 -15.88
C GLU A 494 -2.27 19.06 -17.34
N ALA A 495 -3.32 19.80 -17.72
CA ALA A 495 -3.74 19.92 -19.10
C ALA A 495 -2.70 20.69 -19.91
N VAL A 496 -2.37 20.16 -21.09
CA VAL A 496 -1.45 20.76 -22.06
C VAL A 496 -2.27 21.49 -23.11
N SER A 497 -2.03 22.79 -23.24
CA SER A 497 -2.66 23.61 -24.28
C SER A 497 -1.91 23.42 -25.60
N ASN A 498 -2.54 22.76 -26.57
CA ASN A 498 -2.04 22.61 -27.95
C ASN A 498 -2.87 23.47 -28.91
N SER A 499 -2.22 23.99 -29.95
CA SER A 499 -2.77 24.95 -30.93
C SER A 499 -4.01 24.48 -31.69
N ASN A 500 -4.18 23.16 -31.87
CA ASN A 500 -5.26 22.60 -32.70
C ASN A 500 -6.50 22.18 -31.89
N GLN A 501 -6.32 21.71 -30.66
CA GLN A 501 -7.36 21.37 -29.69
C GLN A 501 -6.78 21.53 -28.29
N PRO A 502 -7.12 22.62 -27.57
CA PRO A 502 -6.54 22.84 -26.27
C PRO A 502 -7.18 21.84 -25.27
N TRP A 503 -6.42 21.39 -24.25
CA TRP A 503 -6.92 20.65 -23.08
C TRP A 503 -7.31 19.17 -23.26
N GLN A 504 -6.97 18.51 -24.38
CA GLN A 504 -7.15 17.04 -24.51
C GLN A 504 -5.93 16.20 -24.14
N SER A 505 -4.78 16.85 -23.96
CA SER A 505 -3.54 16.19 -23.57
C SER A 505 -3.21 16.50 -22.13
N TYR A 506 -2.77 15.50 -21.36
CA TYR A 506 -2.44 15.65 -19.94
C TYR A 506 -1.06 15.12 -19.64
N ARG A 507 -0.34 15.82 -18.75
CA ARG A 507 0.93 15.35 -18.20
C ARG A 507 0.87 15.31 -16.68
N PRO A 508 1.42 14.27 -16.03
CA PRO A 508 1.53 14.25 -14.59
C PRO A 508 2.53 15.32 -14.11
N ARG A 509 2.20 15.97 -13.01
CA ARG A 509 3.03 16.93 -12.27
C ARG A 509 2.98 16.56 -10.80
N PHE A 510 4.11 16.69 -10.12
CA PHE A 510 4.13 16.55 -8.67
C PHE A 510 3.93 17.93 -8.04
N LEU A 511 2.75 18.18 -7.49
CA LEU A 511 2.38 19.43 -6.84
C LEU A 511 2.80 19.39 -5.38
N ALA A 512 3.40 20.48 -4.91
CA ALA A 512 3.64 20.69 -3.49
C ALA A 512 3.32 22.13 -3.06
N LEU A 513 2.76 22.27 -1.86
CA LEU A 513 2.54 23.53 -1.18
C LEU A 513 3.56 23.62 -0.03
N LYS A 514 4.60 24.43 -0.21
CA LYS A 514 5.69 24.60 0.76
C LYS A 514 5.75 26.06 1.20
N GLY A 515 5.38 26.34 2.46
CA GLY A 515 5.28 27.70 2.97
C GLY A 515 4.38 28.57 2.08
N PRO A 516 4.85 29.73 1.59
CA PRO A 516 4.08 30.60 0.71
C PRO A 516 4.10 30.19 -0.78
N ASP A 517 4.74 29.06 -1.12
CA ASP A 517 5.03 28.67 -2.50
C ASP A 517 4.21 27.45 -2.95
N LEU A 518 3.54 27.60 -4.10
CA LEU A 518 3.06 26.52 -4.94
C LEU A 518 4.20 26.08 -5.88
N LEU A 519 4.59 24.82 -5.77
CA LEU A 519 5.67 24.20 -6.53
C LEU A 519 5.11 23.10 -7.44
N LEU A 520 5.48 23.11 -8.72
CA LEU A 520 5.09 22.06 -9.69
C LEU A 520 6.33 21.39 -10.28
N PHE A 521 6.62 20.16 -9.85
CA PHE A 521 7.75 19.38 -10.34
C PHE A 521 7.34 18.43 -11.47
N GLU A 522 8.29 18.09 -12.36
CA GLU A 522 8.12 16.97 -13.31
C GLU A 522 8.25 15.62 -12.58
N THR A 523 9.22 15.53 -11.67
CA THR A 523 9.50 14.35 -10.85
C THR A 523 9.51 14.75 -9.38
N PRO A 524 9.04 13.88 -8.46
CA PRO A 524 8.99 14.25 -7.06
C PRO A 524 10.40 14.47 -6.48
N PRO A 525 10.57 15.46 -5.58
CA PRO A 525 11.85 15.71 -4.93
C PRO A 525 12.23 14.54 -4.02
N CYS A 526 13.46 14.04 -4.18
CA CYS A 526 13.99 12.90 -3.40
C CYS A 526 14.84 13.37 -2.22
N ASN A 527 15.48 14.53 -2.37
CA ASN A 527 16.38 15.12 -1.39
C ASN A 527 15.97 16.56 -1.05
N ILE A 528 16.44 17.06 0.10
CA ILE A 528 16.15 18.43 0.56
C ILE A 528 16.58 19.48 -0.48
N GLY A 529 17.72 19.27 -1.15
CA GLY A 529 18.24 20.19 -2.17
C GLY A 529 17.33 20.33 -3.40
N ASP A 530 16.55 19.29 -3.75
CA ASP A 530 15.70 19.30 -4.94
C ASP A 530 14.57 20.34 -4.84
N TRP A 531 14.13 20.65 -3.62
CA TRP A 531 13.07 21.62 -3.35
C TRP A 531 13.42 23.04 -3.83
N SER A 532 14.71 23.38 -3.82
CA SER A 532 15.21 24.68 -4.31
C SER A 532 15.32 24.76 -5.83
N ARG A 533 15.27 23.62 -6.53
CA ARG A 533 15.50 23.51 -7.98
C ARG A 533 14.20 23.48 -8.79
N CYS A 534 13.05 23.72 -8.16
CA CYS A 534 11.77 23.72 -8.85
C CYS A 534 11.71 24.90 -9.84
N ALA A 535 11.52 24.62 -11.13
CA ALA A 535 11.42 25.66 -12.15
C ALA A 535 10.06 26.41 -12.14
N LEU A 536 9.01 25.76 -11.62
CA LEU A 536 7.65 26.29 -11.60
C LEU A 536 7.24 26.60 -10.16
N THR A 537 7.56 27.82 -9.73
CA THR A 537 7.24 28.34 -8.39
C THR A 537 6.32 29.54 -8.49
N PHE A 538 5.22 29.51 -7.74
CA PHE A 538 4.22 30.59 -7.68
C PHE A 538 3.88 30.92 -6.24
N LYS A 539 3.63 32.19 -5.94
CA LYS A 539 3.17 32.59 -4.60
C LYS A 539 1.69 32.29 -4.44
N VAL A 540 1.32 31.56 -3.39
CA VAL A 540 -0.08 31.18 -3.14
C VAL A 540 -0.98 32.40 -2.94
N TYR A 541 -0.48 33.44 -2.27
CA TYR A 541 -1.19 34.71 -2.05
C TYR A 541 -1.24 35.62 -3.30
N GLN A 542 -0.66 35.20 -4.42
CA GLN A 542 -0.79 35.87 -5.73
C GLN A 542 -1.34 34.93 -6.78
N THR A 543 -1.86 33.77 -6.41
CA THR A 543 -2.36 32.78 -7.37
C THR A 543 -3.82 32.52 -7.05
N MET A 544 -4.68 32.64 -8.06
CA MET A 544 -6.07 32.24 -7.95
C MET A 544 -6.16 30.72 -7.99
N PHE A 545 -6.84 30.14 -7.01
CA PHE A 545 -7.24 28.74 -7.00
C PHE A 545 -8.76 28.66 -7.12
N ARG A 546 -9.24 27.81 -8.03
CA ARG A 546 -10.66 27.61 -8.23
C ARG A 546 -10.95 26.15 -8.52
N VAL A 547 -11.81 25.54 -7.70
CA VAL A 547 -12.38 24.22 -8.01
C VAL A 547 -13.40 24.37 -9.13
N MET A 548 -13.30 23.53 -10.15
CA MET A 548 -14.18 23.56 -11.32
C MET A 548 -15.45 22.78 -11.03
N ARG A 549 -16.61 23.31 -11.44
CA ARG A 549 -17.86 22.54 -11.41
C ARG A 549 -17.84 21.54 -12.57
N GLU A 550 -18.56 20.42 -12.42
CA GLU A 550 -18.65 19.41 -13.48
C GLU A 550 -19.17 19.97 -14.81
N SER A 551 -20.09 20.95 -14.76
CA SER A 551 -20.60 21.67 -15.95
C SER A 551 -19.57 22.57 -16.63
N GLU A 552 -18.47 22.89 -15.94
CA GLU A 552 -17.39 23.77 -16.41
C GLU A 552 -16.15 22.96 -16.81
N ASN A 553 -16.24 21.62 -16.80
CA ASN A 553 -15.13 20.78 -17.23
C ASN A 553 -14.91 20.93 -18.74
N VAL A 554 -13.64 21.01 -19.12
CA VAL A 554 -13.23 21.16 -20.52
C VAL A 554 -13.26 19.83 -21.28
N ASP A 555 -13.33 18.71 -20.56
CA ASP A 555 -13.26 17.35 -21.09
C ASP A 555 -13.90 16.31 -20.12
N GLU A 556 -13.66 15.02 -20.37
CA GLU A 556 -14.17 13.92 -19.54
C GLU A 556 -13.47 13.76 -18.17
N ARG A 557 -12.39 14.51 -17.90
CA ARG A 557 -11.70 14.38 -16.61
C ARG A 557 -12.53 14.96 -15.49
N GLN A 558 -12.47 14.26 -14.37
CA GLN A 558 -13.15 14.64 -13.14
C GLN A 558 -12.17 15.25 -12.16
N HIS A 559 -12.74 15.93 -11.15
CA HIS A 559 -11.99 16.48 -10.02
C HIS A 559 -10.95 17.53 -10.43
N CYS A 560 -11.40 18.46 -11.28
CA CYS A 560 -10.56 19.48 -11.88
C CYS A 560 -10.54 20.78 -11.04
N PHE A 561 -9.41 21.47 -11.09
CA PHE A 561 -9.22 22.78 -10.49
C PHE A 561 -8.25 23.63 -11.34
N LEU A 562 -8.35 24.95 -11.19
CA LEU A 562 -7.57 25.92 -11.91
C LEU A 562 -6.62 26.65 -10.96
N ALA A 563 -5.35 26.79 -11.38
CA ALA A 563 -4.38 27.67 -10.76
C ALA A 563 -3.93 28.75 -11.76
N GLN A 564 -4.14 30.02 -11.44
CA GLN A 564 -3.78 31.14 -12.31
C GLN A 564 -2.96 32.19 -11.55
N SER A 565 -1.75 32.47 -12.03
CA SER A 565 -0.89 33.55 -11.50
C SER A 565 -0.83 34.72 -12.50
N PRO A 566 -0.59 35.96 -12.04
CA PRO A 566 -0.57 37.14 -12.89
C PRO A 566 0.50 37.03 -13.99
N GLY A 567 0.11 37.37 -15.22
CA GLY A 567 1.00 37.33 -16.39
C GLY A 567 1.44 35.92 -16.81
N LYS A 568 0.81 34.86 -16.27
CA LYS A 568 1.04 33.46 -16.66
C LYS A 568 -0.24 32.85 -17.21
N PRO A 569 -0.14 31.90 -18.17
CA PRO A 569 -1.32 31.18 -18.64
C PRO A 569 -1.96 30.38 -17.50
N PRO A 570 -3.31 30.26 -17.50
CA PRO A 570 -4.00 29.45 -16.50
C PRO A 570 -3.58 27.98 -16.61
N ARG A 571 -3.36 27.33 -15.46
CA ARG A 571 -3.03 25.91 -15.37
C ARG A 571 -4.23 25.12 -14.90
N TYR A 572 -4.72 24.22 -15.72
CA TYR A 572 -5.82 23.34 -15.38
C TYR A 572 -5.30 21.99 -14.97
N LEU A 573 -5.73 21.57 -13.79
CA LEU A 573 -5.17 20.46 -13.05
C LEU A 573 -6.30 19.52 -12.66
N SER A 574 -6.04 18.22 -12.67
CA SER A 574 -6.99 17.20 -12.22
C SER A 574 -6.32 16.21 -11.28
N VAL A 575 -7.09 15.64 -10.35
CA VAL A 575 -6.69 14.52 -9.49
C VAL A 575 -7.56 13.30 -9.75
N GLU A 576 -7.16 12.14 -9.25
CA GLU A 576 -7.81 10.87 -9.59
C GLU A 576 -9.09 10.62 -8.76
N THR A 577 -9.16 11.22 -7.57
CA THR A 577 -10.31 11.06 -6.66
C THR A 577 -10.81 12.38 -6.09
N ARG A 578 -12.12 12.43 -5.78
CA ARG A 578 -12.73 13.56 -5.06
C ARG A 578 -12.05 13.82 -3.71
N GLN A 579 -11.62 12.77 -3.01
CA GLN A 579 -10.96 12.92 -1.71
C GLN A 579 -9.60 13.63 -1.85
N GLU A 580 -8.85 13.37 -2.92
CA GLU A 580 -7.60 14.09 -3.19
C GLU A 580 -7.86 15.57 -3.50
N LEU A 581 -8.93 15.89 -4.25
CA LEU A 581 -9.28 17.27 -4.57
C LEU A 581 -9.59 18.05 -3.29
N LEU A 582 -10.39 17.48 -2.40
CA LEU A 582 -10.71 18.09 -1.10
C LEU A 582 -9.46 18.30 -0.24
N ARG A 583 -8.48 17.38 -0.29
CA ARG A 583 -7.20 17.55 0.41
C ARG A 583 -6.35 18.68 -0.18
N VAL A 584 -6.30 18.79 -1.52
CA VAL A 584 -5.60 19.89 -2.20
C VAL A 584 -6.23 21.23 -1.85
N GLU A 585 -7.57 21.31 -1.90
CA GLU A 585 -8.33 22.51 -1.55
C GLU A 585 -8.12 22.91 -0.09
N ALA A 586 -8.24 21.97 0.85
CA ALA A 586 -8.00 22.24 2.27
C ALA A 586 -6.57 22.72 2.52
N ALA A 587 -5.58 22.04 1.93
CA ALA A 587 -4.18 22.44 2.06
C ALA A 587 -3.88 23.79 1.38
N TRP A 588 -4.57 24.11 0.28
CA TRP A 588 -4.48 25.43 -0.35
C TRP A 588 -4.94 26.52 0.60
N HIS A 589 -6.10 26.36 1.23
CA HIS A 589 -6.61 27.33 2.21
C HIS A 589 -5.65 27.49 3.39
N THR A 590 -5.13 26.39 3.95
CA THR A 590 -4.12 26.43 5.01
C THR A 590 -2.85 27.18 4.59
N ALA A 591 -2.34 26.88 3.39
CA ALA A 591 -1.15 27.55 2.84
C ALA A 591 -1.39 29.05 2.63
N VAL A 592 -2.55 29.46 2.11
CA VAL A 592 -2.92 30.87 1.95
C VAL A 592 -2.98 31.58 3.30
N CYS A 593 -3.63 30.99 4.30
CA CYS A 593 -3.75 31.59 5.63
C CYS A 593 -2.39 31.77 6.30
N SER A 594 -1.55 30.73 6.25
CA SER A 594 -0.17 30.77 6.76
C SER A 594 0.65 31.85 6.04
N ALA A 595 0.59 31.88 4.71
CA ALA A 595 1.35 32.84 3.91
C ALA A 595 0.93 34.30 4.16
N VAL A 596 -0.37 34.59 4.24
CA VAL A 596 -0.88 35.94 4.51
C VAL A 596 -0.52 36.39 5.94
N THR A 597 -0.65 35.49 6.91
CA THR A 597 -0.30 35.77 8.32
C THR A 597 1.18 36.11 8.46
N HIS A 598 2.06 35.41 7.73
CA HIS A 598 3.49 35.74 7.69
C HIS A 598 3.80 37.01 6.88
N LEU A 599 3.08 37.27 5.78
CA LEU A 599 3.27 38.44 4.94
C LEU A 599 2.92 39.75 5.67
N LYS A 600 1.91 39.71 6.56
CA LYS A 600 1.35 40.84 7.35
C LYS A 600 0.76 41.98 6.54
N SER A 601 1.48 42.55 5.58
CA SER A 601 0.98 43.61 4.72
C SER A 601 1.57 43.55 3.31
N LYS A 602 0.84 44.10 2.34
CA LYS A 602 1.31 44.26 0.97
C LYS A 602 0.73 45.51 0.34
N THR A 603 1.59 46.34 -0.25
CA THR A 603 1.21 47.59 -0.92
C THR A 603 1.23 47.43 -2.43
N PHE A 604 0.21 48.00 -3.08
CA PHE A 604 0.05 48.02 -4.52
C PHE A 604 0.02 49.47 -5.01
N PRO A 605 0.77 49.80 -6.08
CA PRO A 605 0.69 51.12 -6.69
C PRO A 605 -0.67 51.29 -7.38
N VAL A 606 -1.36 52.38 -7.07
CA VAL A 606 -2.67 52.75 -7.61
C VAL A 606 -2.73 54.26 -7.86
N THR A 607 -3.66 54.69 -8.71
CA THR A 607 -4.00 56.09 -8.91
C THR A 607 -5.36 56.35 -8.28
N PHE A 608 -5.45 57.36 -7.43
CA PHE A 608 -6.68 57.82 -6.80
C PHE A 608 -6.85 59.32 -7.04
N ASN A 609 -8.00 59.75 -7.55
CA ASN A 609 -8.27 61.16 -7.90
C ASN A 609 -7.15 61.80 -8.76
N SER A 610 -6.63 61.07 -9.75
CA SER A 610 -5.52 61.49 -10.62
C SER A 610 -4.18 61.73 -9.93
N ARG A 611 -3.99 61.22 -8.69
CA ARG A 611 -2.73 61.28 -7.95
C ARG A 611 -2.19 59.87 -7.67
N SER A 612 -0.87 59.70 -7.68
CA SER A 612 -0.22 58.44 -7.33
C SER A 612 -0.40 58.11 -5.84
N ALA A 613 -0.82 56.88 -5.55
CA ALA A 613 -1.09 56.39 -4.21
C ALA A 613 -0.67 54.92 -4.07
N GLY A 614 -0.52 54.48 -2.82
CA GLY A 614 -0.34 53.09 -2.45
C GLY A 614 -1.57 52.55 -1.76
N LEU A 615 -2.19 51.51 -2.33
CA LEU A 615 -3.21 50.71 -1.63
C LEU A 615 -2.51 49.60 -0.85
N THR A 616 -2.53 49.70 0.47
CA THR A 616 -1.95 48.70 1.37
C THR A 616 -3.05 47.79 1.91
N LEU A 617 -2.89 46.49 1.68
CA LEU A 617 -3.65 45.44 2.34
C LEU A 617 -2.86 45.02 3.59
N GLU A 618 -3.41 45.29 4.77
CA GLU A 618 -2.78 44.96 6.04
C GLU A 618 -3.66 44.00 6.84
N TRP A 619 -3.05 42.92 7.34
CA TRP A 619 -3.74 41.87 8.07
C TRP A 619 -4.55 42.40 9.25
N THR A 620 -4.03 43.32 10.05
CA THR A 620 -4.76 43.82 11.23
C THR A 620 -5.71 44.96 10.88
N GLN A 621 -5.29 45.90 10.03
CA GLN A 621 -6.00 47.17 9.82
C GLN A 621 -6.96 47.16 8.61
N GLY A 622 -6.85 46.18 7.71
CA GLY A 622 -7.68 46.10 6.50
C GLY A 622 -7.05 46.83 5.31
N PHE A 623 -7.83 47.69 4.68
CA PHE A 623 -7.45 48.49 3.53
C PHE A 623 -6.98 49.88 3.99
N THR A 624 -5.79 50.29 3.59
CA THR A 624 -5.29 51.65 3.80
C THR A 624 -4.84 52.25 2.46
N LEU A 625 -5.34 53.42 2.11
CA LEU A 625 -4.84 54.19 0.97
C LEU A 625 -3.99 55.35 1.46
N SER A 626 -2.78 55.48 0.93
CA SER A 626 -1.86 56.58 1.25
C SER A 626 -1.28 57.22 -0.01
N TYR A 627 -1.16 58.55 -0.06
CA TYR A 627 -0.45 59.20 -1.18
C TYR A 627 1.05 58.90 -1.14
N GLU A 628 1.65 58.73 -2.32
CA GLU A 628 3.06 58.41 -2.46
C GLU A 628 3.93 59.61 -2.03
N GLY A 629 4.94 59.38 -1.19
CA GLY A 629 5.93 60.40 -0.76
C GLY A 629 5.70 61.06 0.60
N ILE A 630 4.47 61.22 1.08
CA ILE A 630 4.17 61.90 2.37
C ILE A 630 3.73 60.90 3.46
N GLY A 631 3.24 59.71 3.08
CA GLY A 631 2.68 58.74 4.03
C GLY A 631 1.36 59.17 4.65
N GLU A 632 0.75 60.25 4.15
CA GLU A 632 -0.56 60.73 4.56
C GLU A 632 -1.63 59.70 4.18
N ILE A 633 -2.39 59.26 5.19
CA ILE A 633 -3.49 58.30 5.02
C ILE A 633 -4.70 59.06 4.48
N VAL A 634 -5.15 58.69 3.29
CA VAL A 634 -6.34 59.26 2.65
C VAL A 634 -7.60 58.68 3.28
N TRP A 635 -7.63 57.36 3.46
CA TRP A 635 -8.72 56.65 4.12
C TRP A 635 -8.25 55.27 4.57
N ARG A 636 -9.00 54.69 5.52
CA ARG A 636 -8.77 53.36 6.06
C ARG A 636 -10.10 52.66 6.35
N TYR A 637 -10.23 51.41 5.92
CA TYR A 637 -11.40 50.57 6.20
C TYR A 637 -10.96 49.17 6.61
N LYS A 638 -11.68 48.56 7.56
CA LYS A 638 -11.48 47.16 7.96
C LYS A 638 -12.00 46.23 6.86
N PHE A 639 -11.49 44.99 6.83
CA PHE A 639 -12.00 43.95 5.92
C PHE A 639 -13.51 43.69 6.08
N SER A 640 -14.03 43.77 7.31
CA SER A 640 -15.46 43.58 7.61
C SER A 640 -16.37 44.67 7.05
N GLN A 641 -15.81 45.83 6.67
CA GLN A 641 -16.55 46.95 6.09
C GLN A 641 -16.70 46.83 4.58
N LEU A 642 -15.95 45.93 3.91
CA LEU A 642 -16.10 45.71 2.49
C LEU A 642 -17.41 44.95 2.20
N ARG A 643 -18.35 45.60 1.51
CA ARG A 643 -19.65 45.03 1.13
C ARG A 643 -19.66 44.47 -0.29
N GLY A 644 -18.76 44.95 -1.15
CA GLY A 644 -18.60 44.43 -2.49
C GLY A 644 -17.40 45.04 -3.18
N SER A 645 -16.96 44.37 -4.25
CA SER A 645 -15.95 44.88 -5.16
C SER A 645 -16.37 44.60 -6.60
N SER A 646 -16.06 45.50 -7.51
CA SER A 646 -16.24 45.29 -8.96
C SER A 646 -15.02 45.83 -9.71
N ASP A 647 -14.73 45.24 -10.86
CA ASP A 647 -13.59 45.61 -11.69
C ASP A 647 -13.94 45.56 -13.18
N ASP A 648 -13.14 46.22 -14.01
CA ASP A 648 -13.29 46.24 -15.47
C ASP A 648 -12.45 45.18 -16.19
N GLY A 649 -11.78 44.30 -15.45
CA GLY A 649 -10.84 43.30 -15.96
C GLY A 649 -9.54 43.86 -16.54
N LYS A 650 -9.33 45.18 -16.51
CA LYS A 650 -8.17 45.86 -17.12
C LYS A 650 -7.35 46.61 -16.09
N SER A 651 -7.92 47.67 -15.52
CA SER A 651 -7.20 48.58 -14.62
C SER A 651 -8.06 49.24 -13.55
N ARG A 652 -9.39 49.26 -13.68
CA ARG A 652 -10.26 49.94 -12.72
C ARG A 652 -10.81 48.97 -11.69
N LEU A 653 -10.73 49.38 -10.42
CA LEU A 653 -11.27 48.68 -9.27
C LEU A 653 -12.20 49.62 -8.50
N LYS A 654 -13.42 49.16 -8.23
CA LYS A 654 -14.38 49.83 -7.36
C LYS A 654 -14.58 49.00 -6.10
N LEU A 655 -14.37 49.63 -4.95
CA LEU A 655 -14.56 49.03 -3.63
C LEU A 655 -15.72 49.73 -2.92
N HIS A 656 -16.67 48.94 -2.43
CA HIS A 656 -17.86 49.43 -1.74
C HIS A 656 -17.70 49.17 -0.24
N PHE A 657 -17.52 50.24 0.54
CA PHE A 657 -17.31 50.17 1.98
C PHE A 657 -18.53 50.68 2.75
N GLN A 658 -18.91 50.00 3.82
CA GLN A 658 -19.87 50.51 4.78
C GLN A 658 -19.16 51.37 5.84
N GLU A 659 -19.73 52.55 6.09
CA GLU A 659 -19.26 53.47 7.13
C GLU A 659 -19.48 52.88 8.55
N PRO A 660 -18.58 53.15 9.54
CA PRO A 660 -18.66 52.52 10.86
C PRO A 660 -19.99 52.70 11.60
N ASP A 661 -20.62 53.86 11.43
CA ASP A 661 -21.81 54.27 12.19
C ASP A 661 -23.06 54.51 11.29
N SER A 662 -23.01 54.06 10.03
CA SER A 662 -24.09 54.28 9.05
C SER A 662 -24.33 53.05 8.16
N ILE A 663 -25.53 52.96 7.60
CA ILE A 663 -25.87 51.97 6.54
C ILE A 663 -25.41 52.48 5.17
N ALA A 664 -24.94 53.73 5.09
CA ALA A 664 -24.41 54.32 3.87
C ALA A 664 -23.21 53.51 3.34
N ILE A 665 -23.24 53.25 2.03
CA ILE A 665 -22.16 52.57 1.31
C ILE A 665 -21.41 53.60 0.49
N GLU A 666 -20.14 53.77 0.80
CA GLU A 666 -19.23 54.63 0.03
C GLU A 666 -18.50 53.81 -1.04
N THR A 667 -18.40 54.35 -2.25
CA THR A 667 -17.68 53.71 -3.35
C THR A 667 -16.35 54.41 -3.58
N LYS A 668 -15.24 53.68 -3.44
CA LYS A 668 -13.89 54.15 -3.76
C LYS A 668 -13.47 53.55 -5.10
N GLU A 669 -13.17 54.40 -6.07
CA GLU A 669 -12.66 54.00 -7.39
C GLU A 669 -11.16 54.22 -7.48
N LEU A 670 -10.43 53.19 -7.93
CA LEU A 670 -8.99 53.14 -8.00
C LEU A 670 -8.56 52.64 -9.38
N GLU A 671 -7.50 53.23 -9.93
CA GLU A 671 -6.85 52.71 -11.14
C GLU A 671 -5.55 51.98 -10.76
N CYS A 672 -5.35 50.75 -11.21
CA CYS A 672 -4.19 49.92 -10.91
C CYS A 672 -3.66 49.25 -12.18
N SER A 673 -2.39 49.48 -12.51
CA SER A 673 -1.74 48.85 -13.66
C SER A 673 -1.52 47.34 -13.50
N GLN A 674 -1.51 46.83 -12.26
CA GLN A 674 -1.36 45.41 -11.93
C GLN A 674 -2.63 44.86 -11.27
N LEU A 675 -3.80 45.20 -11.83
CA LEU A 675 -5.12 44.86 -11.27
C LEU A 675 -5.23 43.37 -10.90
N GLN A 676 -4.82 42.45 -11.77
CA GLN A 676 -4.91 41.00 -11.50
C GLN A 676 -4.10 40.57 -10.26
N ASN A 677 -2.91 41.15 -10.06
CA ASN A 677 -2.07 40.86 -8.90
C ASN A 677 -2.72 41.38 -7.62
N LEU A 678 -3.30 42.59 -7.67
CA LEU A 678 -4.07 43.17 -6.58
C LEU A 678 -5.30 42.32 -6.24
N LEU A 679 -6.10 41.91 -7.23
CA LEU A 679 -7.31 41.11 -7.04
C LEU A 679 -7.00 39.75 -6.40
N PHE A 680 -5.99 39.04 -6.90
CA PHE A 680 -5.62 37.72 -6.36
C PHE A 680 -5.10 37.83 -4.92
N CYS A 681 -4.34 38.88 -4.63
CA CYS A 681 -3.86 39.13 -3.27
C CYS A 681 -4.99 39.57 -2.33
N MET A 682 -5.88 40.43 -2.80
CA MET A 682 -7.07 40.83 -2.04
C MET A 682 -7.94 39.60 -1.69
N HIS A 683 -8.16 38.69 -2.66
CA HIS A 683 -8.85 37.44 -2.41
C HIS A 683 -8.12 36.60 -1.36
N ALA A 684 -6.79 36.45 -1.46
CA ALA A 684 -6.00 35.72 -0.46
C ALA A 684 -6.13 36.30 0.96
N PHE A 685 -6.06 37.63 1.12
CA PHE A 685 -6.25 38.29 2.41
C PHE A 685 -7.67 38.11 2.97
N LEU A 686 -8.69 38.21 2.12
CA LEU A 686 -10.08 37.97 2.50
C LEU A 686 -10.32 36.51 2.90
N THR A 687 -9.83 35.55 2.12
CA THR A 687 -9.90 34.11 2.46
C THR A 687 -9.23 33.83 3.80
N ALA A 688 -8.02 34.35 4.01
CA ALA A 688 -7.31 34.19 5.26
C ALA A 688 -8.07 34.82 6.44
N LYS A 689 -8.73 35.97 6.22
CA LYS A 689 -9.55 36.62 7.24
C LYS A 689 -10.78 35.84 7.63
N VAL A 690 -11.52 35.33 6.65
CA VAL A 690 -12.68 34.47 6.87
C VAL A 690 -12.26 33.22 7.64
N ALA A 691 -11.16 32.59 7.24
CA ALA A 691 -10.62 31.42 7.91
C ALA A 691 -10.18 31.71 9.36
N ALA A 692 -9.62 32.89 9.64
CA ALA A 692 -9.20 33.28 10.99
C ALA A 692 -10.36 33.63 11.94
N VAL A 693 -11.59 33.77 11.44
CA VAL A 693 -12.80 33.92 12.28
C VAL A 693 -13.66 32.66 12.29
N ASP A 694 -13.34 31.67 11.44
CA ASP A 694 -14.02 30.38 11.39
C ASP A 694 -13.52 29.48 12.54
N PRO A 695 -14.38 29.14 13.53
CA PRO A 695 -13.99 28.27 14.64
C PRO A 695 -13.51 26.89 14.17
N THR A 696 -14.04 26.38 13.05
CA THR A 696 -13.67 25.06 12.51
C THR A 696 -12.30 25.08 11.86
N PHE A 697 -11.91 26.20 11.24
CA PHE A 697 -10.59 26.37 10.66
C PHE A 697 -9.53 26.58 11.76
N LEU A 698 -9.79 27.45 12.74
CA LEU A 698 -8.86 27.72 13.84
C LEU A 698 -8.49 26.45 14.64
N THR A 699 -9.48 25.59 14.89
CA THR A 699 -9.28 24.31 15.60
C THR A 699 -8.52 23.26 14.79
N SER A 700 -8.47 23.39 13.46
CA SER A 700 -7.71 22.50 12.57
C SER A 700 -6.23 22.88 12.43
N THR A 701 -5.88 24.15 12.71
CA THR A 701 -4.52 24.71 12.53
C THR A 701 -3.70 24.85 13.81
N THR A 702 -4.29 24.67 14.99
CA THR A 702 -3.54 24.61 16.25
C THR A 702 -2.86 23.24 16.41
N PRO A 703 -1.54 23.18 16.69
CA PRO A 703 -0.76 21.95 16.72
C PRO A 703 -1.22 20.91 17.75
#